data_AF-A0AA39P025-F1
#
_entry.id   AF-A0AA39P025-F1
#
_cell.length_a   1.000
_cell.length_b   1.000
_cell.length_c   1.000
_cell.angle_alpha   90.00
_cell.angle_beta   90.00
_cell.angle_gamma   90.00
#
_symmetry.space_group_name_H-M   'P 1'
#
loop_
_entity.id
_entity.type
_entity.pdbx_description
1 polymer ?
#
loop_
_entity_poly.entity_id
_entity_poly.type
_entity_poly.pdbx_seq_one_letter_code
_entity_poly.pdbx_strand_id
1 'polypeptide(L)'
;MFSQGHREETIELLLCKGDSKDALRRAQECILERLSHGISFGLNSHAIRSDPTLSRLTHFASQLDLTSMSQIKAAELSMFIAISQDQRSRLRELGLEFHKIGHSSAALLCLDQYFSRTPQIQNMGLVNAIEELDLFYIYVNILSATVYQTDPCKDIATATLFGFQWMTDNKFLVPRNTWLHMAALELQLRSATSNSDFILSASELRGLFHCVLVDHIKQRIDAENDECARSKVFQPCLVFAVSGFCTQPNCPEAHVSPSVIDAGYYNMRVRLHLQQILIFQLLRENVHVDMEYRGTKFWLHRLCDALHPPHHIFGSISHLALSTIPEAAKGLDVVKDWVRTLVYRQEFLPDVAFLTDVIRATTLAFMIDRSEADDYLKHAAYFSMRTPPMYIRRGDSSVLPELLAAMSGTYTWSLTAGFVFVEHVIMRQLPINIGVLCDLVDFLCSSVIFCGRHPGMALLHDVTVPRSWLLRFIEYDLPYVNPSVQTSAYHLLLMCIGDLLEQLHGGKGSEYLLYGNSRNLSNVPAVVRHVFIARILKAICLLGYNIRNDLIKNKIRQLLVSLRYEGCVLPSLYSRYVDAASNSWDELAKAICRSLQHDTMDEMIQLLHKSKAPARGCILPGVREVVYDDLMDIRELLDPTPIHDTTQSESEQIAAAIFIQRIYRKVLHHRRDVSKIGTTSLHARIYASCTKEVSQLGDNPGRYLRLFLGPLPHVLVCLETVRIDTLSERKRAKKRLKKCSPHETHALNDWLMQIKKVNRAAINLQKQLSPGSVFHERCDDKQLRKLVEEVNDLVSSLPFDTSSDLSNDLQLAIKGIVVEHPQAHA
;
A
#
# COMPACT_ATOMS: atom_id res chain seq x y z
N MET A 1 -30.59 53.78 8.09
CA MET A 1 -30.52 52.57 8.96
C MET A 1 -31.88 52.37 9.59
N PHE A 2 -32.67 51.39 9.14
CA PHE A 2 -33.94 51.05 9.82
C PHE A 2 -33.61 50.26 11.10
N SER A 3 -34.15 50.71 12.24
CA SER A 3 -33.94 50.13 13.56
C SER A 3 -34.44 48.67 13.62
N GLN A 4 -33.75 47.86 14.42
CA GLN A 4 -33.94 46.40 14.52
C GLN A 4 -35.40 46.01 14.84
N GLY A 5 -36.09 46.80 15.66
CA GLY A 5 -37.49 46.60 16.09
C GLY A 5 -38.54 46.71 14.97
N HIS A 6 -38.44 47.72 14.09
CA HIS A 6 -39.43 47.89 12.99
C HIS A 6 -39.39 46.75 11.96
N ARG A 7 -38.28 46.02 11.89
CA ARG A 7 -38.08 44.96 10.92
C ARG A 7 -38.63 43.61 11.40
N GLU A 8 -38.78 43.40 12.71
CA GLU A 8 -39.46 42.22 13.27
C GLU A 8 -40.98 42.37 13.18
N GLU A 9 -41.50 43.56 13.47
CA GLU A 9 -42.91 43.94 13.27
C GLU A 9 -43.33 43.74 11.80
N THR A 10 -42.43 44.00 10.85
CA THR A 10 -42.67 43.76 9.42
C THR A 10 -42.82 42.27 9.10
N ILE A 11 -42.05 41.38 9.74
CA ILE A 11 -42.15 39.93 9.53
C ILE A 11 -43.45 39.40 10.15
N GLU A 12 -43.80 39.85 11.36
CA GLU A 12 -45.09 39.51 12.00
C GLU A 12 -46.28 39.96 11.14
N LEU A 13 -46.25 41.18 10.58
CA LEU A 13 -47.28 41.68 9.66
C LEU A 13 -47.40 40.88 8.36
N LEU A 14 -46.28 40.37 7.83
CA LEU A 14 -46.28 39.54 6.63
C LEU A 14 -46.82 38.13 6.90
N LEU A 15 -46.53 37.56 8.07
CA LEU A 15 -47.05 36.26 8.50
C LEU A 15 -48.55 36.32 8.83
N CYS A 16 -49.03 37.42 9.40
CA CYS A 16 -50.46 37.66 9.64
C CYS A 16 -51.30 37.80 8.35
N LYS A 17 -50.67 38.13 7.21
CA LYS A 17 -51.32 38.19 5.88
C LYS A 17 -51.25 36.85 5.13
N GLY A 18 -51.44 35.74 5.86
CA GLY A 18 -51.19 34.36 5.43
C GLY A 18 -51.89 33.88 4.14
N ASP A 19 -52.90 34.59 3.64
CA ASP A 19 -53.60 34.24 2.40
C ASP A 19 -52.85 34.65 1.11
N SER A 20 -51.86 35.54 1.21
CA SER A 20 -51.08 35.99 0.05
C SER A 20 -49.77 35.21 -0.12
N LYS A 21 -49.68 34.43 -1.20
CA LYS A 21 -48.45 33.68 -1.57
C LYS A 21 -47.21 34.57 -1.69
N ASP A 22 -47.36 35.80 -2.16
CA ASP A 22 -46.24 36.76 -2.29
C ASP A 22 -45.78 37.31 -0.94
N ALA A 23 -46.70 37.53 0.00
CA ALA A 23 -46.36 37.98 1.36
C ALA A 23 -45.60 36.89 2.13
N LEU A 24 -46.04 35.64 1.99
CA LEU A 24 -45.36 34.47 2.55
C LEU A 24 -43.96 34.27 1.96
N ARG A 25 -43.81 34.37 0.63
CA ARG A 25 -42.49 34.29 -0.02
C ARG A 25 -41.55 35.39 0.49
N ARG A 26 -42.06 36.61 0.67
CA ARG A 26 -41.25 37.73 1.16
C ARG A 26 -40.85 37.56 2.63
N ALA A 27 -41.75 37.04 3.47
CA ALA A 27 -41.44 36.68 4.85
C ALA A 27 -40.33 35.61 4.92
N GLN A 28 -40.44 34.56 4.09
CA GLN A 28 -39.42 33.50 3.98
C GLN A 28 -38.04 34.05 3.61
N GLU A 29 -37.95 34.89 2.59
CA GLU A 29 -36.70 35.52 2.16
C GLU A 29 -36.07 36.37 3.27
N CYS A 30 -36.89 37.21 3.93
CA CYS A 30 -36.41 38.07 5.02
C CYS A 30 -35.96 37.27 6.25
N ILE A 31 -36.62 36.16 6.56
CA ILE A 31 -36.21 35.27 7.66
C ILE A 31 -34.90 34.59 7.33
N LEU A 32 -34.77 33.98 6.15
CA LEU A 32 -33.53 33.30 5.72
C LEU A 32 -32.34 34.25 5.67
N GLU A 33 -32.50 35.43 5.06
CA GLU A 33 -31.46 36.45 5.00
C GLU A 33 -31.00 36.89 6.39
N ARG A 34 -31.92 37.01 7.35
CA ARG A 34 -31.58 37.42 8.71
C ARG A 34 -30.91 36.32 9.51
N LEU A 35 -31.39 35.10 9.38
CA LEU A 35 -30.77 33.93 10.00
C LEU A 35 -29.36 33.71 9.45
N SER A 36 -29.13 33.87 8.15
CA SER A 36 -27.80 33.72 7.56
C SER A 36 -26.80 34.77 8.05
N HIS A 37 -27.24 36.01 8.32
CA HIS A 37 -26.37 37.04 8.87
C HIS A 37 -26.10 36.86 10.37
N GLY A 38 -27.04 36.28 11.12
CA GLY A 38 -26.92 36.12 12.56
C GLY A 38 -26.34 34.78 13.01
N ILE A 39 -26.42 33.74 12.16
CA ILE A 39 -25.85 32.42 12.39
C ILE A 39 -24.71 32.21 11.39
N SER A 40 -23.55 32.79 11.70
CA SER A 40 -22.32 32.63 10.92
C SER A 40 -21.45 31.47 11.43
N PHE A 41 -20.47 31.10 10.62
CA PHE A 41 -19.48 30.05 10.90
C PHE A 41 -18.77 30.27 12.25
N GLY A 42 -18.48 29.18 12.97
CA GLY A 42 -17.72 29.20 14.23
C GLY A 42 -18.46 29.76 15.45
N LEU A 43 -19.69 30.24 15.32
CA LEU A 43 -20.50 30.68 16.46
C LEU A 43 -20.96 29.49 17.30
N ASN A 44 -20.81 29.60 18.62
CA ASN A 44 -21.28 28.56 19.53
C ASN A 44 -22.82 28.53 19.61
N SER A 45 -23.43 27.36 19.56
CA SER A 45 -24.87 27.13 19.78
C SER A 45 -25.43 27.81 21.05
N HIS A 46 -24.62 27.97 22.11
CA HIS A 46 -25.03 28.70 23.31
C HIS A 46 -25.17 30.21 23.05
N ALA A 47 -24.25 30.80 22.30
CA ALA A 47 -24.31 32.22 21.94
C ALA A 47 -25.51 32.51 21.03
N ILE A 48 -25.81 31.61 20.10
CA ILE A 48 -26.98 31.68 19.21
C ILE A 48 -28.29 31.60 20.03
N ARG A 49 -28.40 30.65 20.96
CA ARG A 49 -29.59 30.48 21.82
C ARG A 49 -29.82 31.65 22.79
N SER A 50 -28.74 32.32 23.19
CA SER A 50 -28.83 33.46 24.11
C SER A 50 -29.29 34.76 23.43
N ASP A 51 -29.30 34.81 22.09
CA ASP A 51 -29.79 35.98 21.35
C ASP A 51 -31.33 35.95 21.22
N PRO A 52 -32.05 36.91 21.83
CA PRO A 52 -33.50 36.97 21.79
C PRO A 52 -34.05 37.22 20.37
N THR A 53 -33.28 37.91 19.52
CA THR A 53 -33.61 38.20 18.12
C THR A 53 -33.62 36.91 17.30
N LEU A 54 -32.55 36.11 17.43
CA LEU A 54 -32.43 34.83 16.72
C LEU A 54 -33.44 33.81 17.21
N SER A 55 -33.73 33.82 18.51
CA SER A 55 -34.78 32.96 19.09
C SER A 55 -36.15 33.26 18.49
N ARG A 56 -36.53 34.55 18.36
CA ARG A 56 -37.79 34.95 17.72
C ARG A 56 -37.83 34.63 16.23
N LEU A 57 -36.73 34.87 15.50
CA LEU A 57 -36.63 34.54 14.07
C LEU A 57 -36.75 33.03 13.82
N THR A 58 -36.16 32.21 14.68
CA THR A 58 -36.27 30.75 14.62
C THR A 58 -37.70 30.31 14.92
N HIS A 59 -38.38 30.95 15.87
CA HIS A 59 -39.79 30.67 16.13
C HIS A 59 -40.66 30.95 14.91
N PHE A 60 -40.48 32.10 14.23
CA PHE A 60 -41.17 32.39 12.98
C PHE A 60 -40.83 31.38 11.88
N ALA A 61 -39.57 30.97 11.78
CA ALA A 61 -39.14 29.93 10.84
C ALA A 61 -39.89 28.60 11.05
N SER A 62 -40.12 28.21 12.31
CA SER A 62 -40.82 26.96 12.64
C SER A 62 -42.32 26.95 12.31
N GLN A 63 -42.92 28.12 12.10
CA GLN A 63 -44.34 28.25 11.74
C GLN A 63 -44.59 28.23 10.22
N LEU A 64 -43.52 28.23 9.41
CA LEU A 64 -43.63 28.25 7.95
C LEU A 64 -43.93 26.85 7.38
N ASP A 65 -44.78 26.79 6.36
CA ASP A 65 -45.02 25.57 5.59
C ASP A 65 -43.87 25.30 4.60
N LEU A 66 -43.01 24.36 4.97
CA LEU A 66 -41.85 23.92 4.18
C LEU A 66 -42.24 23.30 2.83
N THR A 67 -43.46 22.80 2.67
CA THR A 67 -43.89 22.15 1.41
C THR A 67 -44.08 23.14 0.26
N SER A 68 -44.26 24.42 0.59
CA SER A 68 -44.40 25.53 -0.38
C SER A 68 -43.07 26.06 -0.90
N MET A 69 -41.94 25.62 -0.34
CA MET A 69 -40.60 26.15 -0.62
C MET A 69 -39.84 25.28 -1.62
N SER A 70 -38.81 25.86 -2.26
CA SER A 70 -37.85 25.04 -3.01
C SER A 70 -37.05 24.14 -2.06
N GLN A 71 -36.67 22.96 -2.53
CA GLN A 71 -35.97 21.95 -1.73
C GLN A 71 -34.73 22.53 -1.00
N ILE A 72 -33.93 23.35 -1.70
CA ILE A 72 -32.72 23.99 -1.13
C ILE A 72 -33.09 24.97 -0.01
N LYS A 73 -34.04 25.88 -0.25
CA LYS A 73 -34.43 26.88 0.76
C LYS A 73 -35.10 26.24 1.98
N ALA A 74 -35.87 25.18 1.77
CA ALA A 74 -36.46 24.39 2.86
C ALA A 74 -35.37 23.71 3.71
N ALA A 75 -34.35 23.13 3.06
CA ALA A 75 -33.20 22.55 3.75
C ALA A 75 -32.39 23.59 4.51
N GLU A 76 -32.15 24.78 3.94
CA GLU A 76 -31.45 25.90 4.61
C GLU A 76 -32.20 26.38 5.86
N LEU A 77 -33.53 26.51 5.77
CA LEU A 77 -34.35 26.86 6.92
C LEU A 77 -34.28 25.76 8.00
N SER A 78 -34.37 24.49 7.59
CA SER A 78 -34.22 23.34 8.49
C SER A 78 -32.84 23.30 9.16
N MET A 79 -31.79 23.73 8.46
CA MET A 79 -30.44 23.84 9.02
C MET A 79 -30.39 24.87 10.14
N PHE A 80 -30.86 26.11 9.91
CA PHE A 80 -30.82 27.14 10.94
C PHE A 80 -31.66 26.76 12.18
N ILE A 81 -32.83 26.13 11.97
CA ILE A 81 -33.63 25.57 13.05
C ILE A 81 -32.82 24.50 13.81
N ALA A 82 -32.20 23.56 13.11
CA ALA A 82 -31.40 22.51 13.74
C ALA A 82 -30.19 23.05 14.53
N ILE A 83 -29.52 24.11 14.04
CA ILE A 83 -28.42 24.77 14.75
C ILE A 83 -28.92 25.42 16.05
N SER A 84 -30.00 26.19 15.96
CA SER A 84 -30.57 26.89 17.13
C SER A 84 -31.07 25.93 18.22
N GLN A 85 -31.54 24.74 17.83
CA GLN A 85 -32.06 23.71 18.71
C GLN A 85 -31.01 22.65 19.12
N ASP A 86 -29.76 22.77 18.65
CA ASP A 86 -28.66 21.81 18.91
C ASP A 86 -29.00 20.36 18.50
N GLN A 87 -29.73 20.21 17.37
CA GLN A 87 -30.16 18.92 16.83
C GLN A 87 -29.05 18.24 16.02
N ARG A 88 -28.10 17.62 16.72
CA ARG A 88 -26.88 17.04 16.11
C ARG A 88 -27.12 15.99 15.02
N SER A 89 -28.03 15.05 15.23
CA SER A 89 -28.36 14.03 14.22
C SER A 89 -28.87 14.67 12.92
N ARG A 90 -29.72 15.70 13.06
CA ARG A 90 -30.26 16.44 11.92
C ARG A 90 -29.18 17.24 11.20
N LEU A 91 -28.23 17.84 11.92
CA LEU A 91 -27.08 18.53 11.32
C LEU A 91 -26.18 17.58 10.52
N ARG A 92 -25.95 16.35 11.01
CA ARG A 92 -25.22 15.30 10.27
C ARG A 92 -25.92 14.97 8.95
N GLU A 93 -27.23 14.75 8.98
CA GLU A 93 -28.02 14.45 7.79
C GLU A 93 -28.00 15.59 6.76
N LEU A 94 -28.30 16.82 7.21
CA LEU A 94 -28.32 18.00 6.35
C LEU A 94 -26.94 18.31 5.77
N GLY A 95 -25.86 18.15 6.55
CA GLY A 95 -24.50 18.33 6.06
C GLY A 95 -24.16 17.40 4.89
N LEU A 96 -24.55 16.12 4.99
CA LEU A 96 -24.40 15.15 3.91
C LEU A 96 -25.30 15.46 2.71
N GLU A 97 -26.54 15.89 2.94
CA GLU A 97 -27.47 16.30 1.88
C GLU A 97 -26.91 17.49 1.08
N PHE A 98 -26.48 18.56 1.75
CA PHE A 98 -25.89 19.72 1.10
C PHE A 98 -24.61 19.39 0.35
N HIS A 99 -23.76 18.52 0.91
CA HIS A 99 -22.55 18.07 0.22
C HIS A 99 -22.89 17.37 -1.10
N LYS A 100 -23.89 16.48 -1.11
CA LYS A 100 -24.34 15.77 -2.32
C LYS A 100 -24.89 16.70 -3.40
N ILE A 101 -25.55 17.79 -3.00
CA ILE A 101 -26.14 18.77 -3.93
C ILE A 101 -25.09 19.82 -4.38
N GLY A 102 -23.92 19.88 -3.73
CA GLY A 102 -22.85 20.84 -4.05
C GLY A 102 -22.98 22.19 -3.36
N HIS A 103 -23.84 22.31 -2.33
CA HIS A 103 -23.97 23.51 -1.51
C HIS A 103 -22.92 23.54 -0.38
N SER A 104 -21.66 23.74 -0.75
CA SER A 104 -20.50 23.63 0.16
C SER A 104 -20.58 24.52 1.41
N SER A 105 -21.08 25.76 1.29
CA SER A 105 -21.16 26.68 2.45
C SER A 105 -22.16 26.21 3.52
N ALA A 106 -23.32 25.70 3.10
CA ALA A 106 -24.34 25.17 4.02
C ALA A 106 -23.88 23.83 4.62
N ALA A 107 -23.25 22.97 3.81
CA ALA A 107 -22.63 21.74 4.29
C ALA A 107 -21.56 22.05 5.35
N LEU A 108 -20.69 23.03 5.10
CA LEU A 108 -19.64 23.42 6.02
C LEU A 108 -20.21 23.95 7.34
N LEU A 109 -21.24 24.79 7.29
CA LEU A 109 -21.89 25.31 8.49
C LEU A 109 -22.52 24.19 9.33
N CYS A 110 -23.24 23.24 8.70
CA CYS A 110 -23.80 22.08 9.39
C CYS A 110 -22.71 21.25 10.08
N LEU A 111 -21.64 20.94 9.35
CA LEU A 111 -20.59 20.04 9.81
C LEU A 111 -19.67 20.68 10.84
N ASP A 112 -19.36 21.98 10.75
CA ASP A 112 -18.61 22.69 11.81
C ASP A 112 -19.41 22.74 13.12
N GLN A 113 -20.74 22.93 13.04
CA GLN A 113 -21.61 22.85 14.22
C GLN A 113 -21.67 21.43 14.80
N TYR A 114 -21.75 20.41 13.94
CA TYR A 114 -21.71 19.01 14.37
C TYR A 114 -20.38 18.66 15.07
N PHE A 115 -19.25 18.98 14.43
CA PHE A 115 -17.90 18.74 14.93
C PHE A 115 -17.39 19.80 15.90
N SER A 116 -18.26 20.73 16.34
CA SER A 116 -17.94 21.70 17.38
C SER A 116 -17.45 21.04 18.68
N ARG A 117 -17.94 19.82 18.97
CA ARG A 117 -17.39 18.93 20.00
C ARG A 117 -16.61 17.81 19.30
N THR A 118 -15.46 17.47 19.87
CA THR A 118 -14.59 16.40 19.37
C THR A 118 -15.36 15.08 19.24
N PRO A 119 -15.21 14.33 18.13
CA PRO A 119 -15.86 13.04 17.97
C PRO A 119 -15.37 12.04 19.03
N GLN A 120 -16.29 11.32 19.69
CA GLN A 120 -15.93 10.35 20.73
C GLN A 120 -15.59 8.97 20.15
N ILE A 121 -14.59 8.93 19.27
CA ILE A 121 -14.20 7.72 18.52
C ILE A 121 -13.72 6.60 19.46
N GLN A 122 -13.19 6.94 20.63
CA GLN A 122 -12.65 5.97 21.59
C GLN A 122 -13.62 4.85 22.00
N ASN A 123 -14.93 5.12 21.93
CA ASN A 123 -15.99 4.20 22.38
C ASN A 123 -16.82 3.62 21.23
N MET A 124 -16.50 3.96 19.98
CA MET A 124 -17.27 3.52 18.81
C MET A 124 -16.89 2.09 18.40
N GLY A 125 -17.89 1.35 17.89
CA GLY A 125 -17.64 0.13 17.13
C GLY A 125 -17.01 0.45 15.77
N LEU A 126 -16.39 -0.55 15.13
CA LEU A 126 -15.65 -0.38 13.87
C LEU A 126 -16.44 0.32 12.76
N VAL A 127 -17.66 -0.13 12.49
CA VAL A 127 -18.51 0.44 11.43
C VAL A 127 -18.82 1.92 11.70
N ASN A 128 -19.21 2.24 12.94
CA ASN A 128 -19.54 3.61 13.33
C ASN A 128 -18.31 4.52 13.24
N ALA A 129 -17.13 4.03 13.64
CA ALA A 129 -15.88 4.79 13.52
C ALA A 129 -15.54 5.10 12.05
N ILE A 130 -15.71 4.14 11.15
CA ILE A 130 -15.50 4.32 9.70
C ILE A 130 -16.44 5.39 9.14
N GLU A 131 -17.74 5.34 9.49
CA GLU A 131 -18.72 6.33 9.05
C GLU A 131 -18.44 7.74 9.62
N GLU A 132 -17.97 7.81 10.86
CA GLU A 132 -17.64 9.09 11.51
C GLU A 132 -16.40 9.72 10.88
N LEU A 133 -15.36 8.92 10.57
CA LEU A 133 -14.17 9.39 9.85
C LEU A 133 -14.47 9.76 8.39
N ASP A 134 -15.37 9.05 7.71
CA ASP A 134 -15.84 9.44 6.37
C ASP A 134 -16.45 10.84 6.41
N LEU A 135 -17.34 11.10 7.38
CA LEU A 135 -17.97 12.39 7.56
C LEU A 135 -16.97 13.48 7.93
N PHE A 136 -16.01 13.16 8.80
CA PHE A 136 -14.96 14.10 9.21
C PHE A 136 -14.04 14.43 8.04
N TYR A 137 -13.67 13.45 7.21
CA TYR A 137 -12.89 13.68 6.01
C TYR A 137 -13.63 14.60 5.02
N ILE A 138 -14.94 14.42 4.82
CA ILE A 138 -15.76 15.34 4.01
C ILE A 138 -15.68 16.77 4.59
N TYR A 139 -15.90 16.91 5.89
CA TYR A 139 -15.86 18.21 6.58
C TYR A 139 -14.52 18.93 6.38
N VAL A 140 -13.41 18.25 6.66
CA VAL A 140 -12.06 18.85 6.55
C VAL A 140 -11.71 19.17 5.10
N ASN A 141 -12.14 18.37 4.13
CA ASN A 141 -11.94 18.70 2.71
C ASN A 141 -12.69 19.96 2.28
N ILE A 142 -13.96 20.11 2.69
CA ILE A 142 -14.74 21.33 2.39
C ILE A 142 -14.08 22.55 3.04
N LEU A 143 -13.64 22.41 4.29
CA LEU A 143 -12.96 23.46 5.03
C LEU A 143 -11.61 23.83 4.36
N SER A 144 -10.80 22.85 3.99
CA SER A 144 -9.54 23.05 3.27
C SER A 144 -9.75 23.71 1.90
N ALA A 145 -10.73 23.26 1.12
CA ALA A 145 -11.08 23.90 -0.16
C ALA A 145 -11.48 25.37 0.04
N THR A 146 -12.20 25.68 1.11
CA THR A 146 -12.58 27.07 1.46
C THR A 146 -11.36 27.95 1.75
N VAL A 147 -10.30 27.38 2.33
CA VAL A 147 -9.05 28.11 2.62
C VAL A 147 -8.20 28.32 1.37
N TYR A 148 -7.99 27.28 0.57
CA TYR A 148 -6.95 27.27 -0.46
C TYR A 148 -7.47 27.49 -1.88
N GLN A 149 -8.75 27.24 -2.15
CA GLN A 149 -9.33 27.28 -3.50
C GLN A 149 -10.28 28.47 -3.71
N THR A 150 -10.72 29.13 -2.63
CA THR A 150 -11.69 30.23 -2.68
C THR A 150 -11.03 31.57 -2.35
N ASP A 151 -11.29 32.61 -3.14
CA ASP A 151 -10.92 33.99 -2.79
C ASP A 151 -12.04 34.63 -1.95
N PRO A 152 -11.85 34.84 -0.62
CA PRO A 152 -12.90 35.35 0.26
C PRO A 152 -13.36 36.76 -0.13
N CYS A 153 -12.55 37.52 -0.89
CA CYS A 153 -12.91 38.85 -1.36
C CYS A 153 -13.84 38.85 -2.58
N LYS A 154 -14.01 37.71 -3.26
CA LYS A 154 -14.80 37.59 -4.50
C LYS A 154 -16.02 36.69 -4.33
N ASP A 155 -15.98 35.76 -3.40
CA ASP A 155 -17.07 34.80 -3.20
C ASP A 155 -18.11 35.32 -2.19
N ILE A 156 -19.32 35.58 -2.70
CA ILE A 156 -20.46 36.05 -1.91
C ILE A 156 -20.90 34.99 -0.89
N ALA A 157 -20.81 33.70 -1.25
CA ALA A 157 -21.22 32.61 -0.37
C ALA A 157 -20.30 32.53 0.86
N THR A 158 -18.99 32.65 0.67
CA THR A 158 -17.99 32.75 1.74
C THR A 158 -18.21 34.00 2.60
N ALA A 159 -18.41 35.17 2.00
CA ALA A 159 -18.69 36.39 2.76
C ALA A 159 -19.94 36.25 3.65
N THR A 160 -20.99 35.63 3.13
CA THR A 160 -22.23 35.34 3.86
C THR A 160 -21.98 34.35 5.00
N LEU A 161 -21.28 33.24 4.72
CA LEU A 161 -20.99 32.18 5.70
C LEU A 161 -20.21 32.70 6.92
N PHE A 162 -19.21 33.56 6.68
CA PHE A 162 -18.36 34.10 7.74
C PHE A 162 -18.84 35.46 8.29
N GLY A 163 -19.90 36.03 7.71
CA GLY A 163 -20.58 37.22 8.20
C GLY A 163 -19.83 38.55 7.99
N PHE A 164 -18.90 38.62 7.04
CA PHE A 164 -18.22 39.88 6.69
C PHE A 164 -18.85 40.54 5.46
N GLN A 165 -18.77 41.87 5.38
CA GLN A 165 -19.49 42.68 4.38
C GLN A 165 -18.55 43.50 3.51
N TRP A 166 -18.93 43.65 2.25
CA TRP A 166 -18.21 44.52 1.30
C TRP A 166 -18.57 45.99 1.55
N MET A 167 -17.55 46.84 1.59
CA MET A 167 -17.67 48.30 1.66
C MET A 167 -17.14 48.92 0.37
N THR A 168 -17.50 50.19 0.13
CA THR A 168 -16.90 51.00 -0.93
C THR A 168 -15.36 51.10 -0.74
N ASP A 169 -14.62 51.25 -1.84
CA ASP A 169 -13.14 51.34 -1.89
C ASP A 169 -12.38 50.04 -1.58
N ASN A 170 -12.95 48.88 -1.91
CA ASN A 170 -12.29 47.57 -1.73
C ASN A 170 -11.88 47.27 -0.28
N LYS A 171 -12.70 47.77 0.65
CA LYS A 171 -12.62 47.54 2.08
C LYS A 171 -13.69 46.55 2.51
N PHE A 172 -13.43 45.85 3.60
CA PHE A 172 -14.31 44.84 4.16
C PHE A 172 -14.56 45.12 5.63
N LEU A 173 -15.82 45.07 6.04
CA LEU A 173 -16.25 45.15 7.42
C LEU A 173 -16.33 43.74 8.00
N VAL A 174 -15.58 43.47 9.06
CA VAL A 174 -15.71 42.24 9.87
C VAL A 174 -16.35 42.62 11.20
N PRO A 175 -17.64 42.32 11.39
CA PRO A 175 -18.37 42.68 12.60
C PRO A 175 -17.83 41.98 13.85
N ARG A 176 -17.87 42.67 14.99
CA ARG A 176 -17.35 42.16 16.29
C ARG A 176 -18.01 40.88 16.81
N ASN A 177 -19.22 40.58 16.35
CA ASN A 177 -20.00 39.40 16.73
C ASN A 177 -19.74 38.20 15.82
N THR A 178 -18.78 38.28 14.91
CA THR A 178 -18.38 37.15 14.06
C THR A 178 -17.25 36.34 14.70
N TRP A 179 -17.19 35.05 14.38
CA TRP A 179 -16.08 34.20 14.80
C TRP A 179 -14.73 34.69 14.26
N LEU A 180 -14.68 35.17 13.02
CA LEU A 180 -13.46 35.67 12.40
C LEU A 180 -12.84 36.82 13.20
N HIS A 181 -13.66 37.72 13.76
CA HIS A 181 -13.20 38.79 14.64
C HIS A 181 -12.66 38.24 15.97
N MET A 182 -13.37 37.30 16.61
CA MET A 182 -12.96 36.69 17.88
C MET A 182 -11.63 35.93 17.73
N ALA A 183 -11.52 35.06 16.74
CA ALA A 183 -10.33 34.27 16.48
C ALA A 183 -9.10 35.14 16.14
N ALA A 184 -9.29 36.25 15.43
CA ALA A 184 -8.23 37.21 15.14
C ALA A 184 -7.63 37.84 16.41
N LEU A 185 -8.45 38.10 17.43
CA LEU A 185 -8.00 38.62 18.72
C LEU A 185 -7.31 37.53 19.55
N GLU A 186 -7.84 36.31 19.56
CA GLU A 186 -7.26 35.17 20.26
C GLU A 186 -5.86 34.82 19.74
N LEU A 187 -5.67 34.86 18.42
CA LEU A 187 -4.37 34.67 17.76
C LEU A 187 -3.45 35.90 17.83
N GLN A 188 -3.85 36.96 18.53
CA GLN A 188 -3.08 38.21 18.68
C GLN A 188 -2.71 38.87 17.33
N LEU A 189 -3.47 38.60 16.27
CA LEU A 189 -3.24 39.19 14.95
C LEU A 189 -3.63 40.69 14.92
N ARG A 190 -4.44 41.13 15.89
CA ARG A 190 -4.88 42.53 16.08
C ARG A 190 -4.92 42.90 17.57
N SER A 191 -4.83 44.20 17.87
CA SER A 191 -4.86 44.72 19.24
C SER A 191 -6.25 44.62 19.86
N ALA A 192 -6.33 44.12 21.11
CA ALA A 192 -7.56 44.01 21.90
C ALA A 192 -8.15 45.35 22.37
N THR A 193 -7.53 46.49 22.02
CA THR A 193 -7.89 47.81 22.57
C THR A 193 -9.11 48.47 21.92
N SER A 194 -9.65 47.90 20.84
CA SER A 194 -10.83 48.45 20.15
C SER A 194 -12.02 47.49 20.24
N ASN A 195 -13.06 47.83 21.01
CA ASN A 195 -14.38 47.17 20.99
C ASN A 195 -15.20 47.46 19.71
N SER A 196 -14.53 47.82 18.60
CA SER A 196 -15.13 48.24 17.33
C SER A 196 -14.90 47.21 16.23
N ASP A 197 -15.80 47.17 15.25
CA ASP A 197 -15.68 46.31 14.07
C ASP A 197 -14.36 46.55 13.32
N PHE A 198 -13.82 45.52 12.67
CA PHE A 198 -12.62 45.66 11.86
C PHE A 198 -12.97 46.16 10.46
N ILE A 199 -12.21 47.15 9.97
CA ILE A 199 -12.25 47.58 8.57
C ILE A 199 -10.92 47.18 7.95
N LEU A 200 -10.96 46.22 7.03
CA LEU A 200 -9.78 45.58 6.45
C LEU A 200 -9.69 45.87 4.95
N SER A 201 -8.48 46.03 4.44
CA SER A 201 -8.22 45.93 3.00
C SER A 201 -8.35 44.48 2.51
N ALA A 202 -8.50 44.27 1.20
CA ALA A 202 -8.56 42.93 0.61
C ALA A 202 -7.36 42.03 0.97
N SER A 203 -6.13 42.58 1.02
CA SER A 203 -4.94 41.81 1.40
C SER A 203 -4.94 41.42 2.87
N GLU A 204 -5.37 42.32 3.75
CA GLU A 204 -5.46 42.04 5.18
C GLU A 204 -6.54 41.00 5.48
N LEU A 205 -7.69 41.08 4.81
CA LEU A 205 -8.75 40.08 4.96
C LEU A 205 -8.28 38.70 4.50
N ARG A 206 -7.64 38.59 3.34
CA ARG A 206 -7.10 37.30 2.85
C ARG A 206 -6.10 36.69 3.83
N GLY A 207 -5.15 37.49 4.31
CA GLY A 207 -4.15 37.04 5.27
C GLY A 207 -4.78 36.59 6.58
N LEU A 208 -5.70 37.39 7.13
CA LEU A 208 -6.43 37.06 8.35
C LEU A 208 -7.25 35.77 8.20
N PHE A 209 -8.04 35.70 7.14
CA PHE A 209 -8.92 34.57 6.82
C PHE A 209 -8.13 33.27 6.69
N HIS A 210 -7.03 33.30 5.94
CA HIS A 210 -6.15 32.17 5.78
C HIS A 210 -5.54 31.73 7.13
N CYS A 211 -4.92 32.64 7.87
CA CYS A 211 -4.27 32.29 9.15
C CYS A 211 -5.26 31.69 10.16
N VAL A 212 -6.43 32.31 10.33
CA VAL A 212 -7.45 31.87 11.29
C VAL A 212 -8.01 30.49 10.92
N LEU A 213 -8.30 30.25 9.63
CA LEU A 213 -8.87 28.97 9.21
C LEU A 213 -7.84 27.83 9.19
N VAL A 214 -6.58 28.11 8.86
CA VAL A 214 -5.51 27.10 8.96
C VAL A 214 -5.34 26.64 10.41
N ASP A 215 -5.36 27.58 11.36
CA ASP A 215 -5.31 27.23 12.78
C ASP A 215 -6.55 26.42 13.21
N HIS A 216 -7.75 26.80 12.75
CA HIS A 216 -8.98 26.03 13.01
C HIS A 216 -8.91 24.60 12.45
N ILE A 217 -8.47 24.42 11.20
CA ILE A 217 -8.28 23.10 10.59
C ILE A 217 -7.33 22.27 11.44
N LYS A 218 -6.19 22.87 11.82
CA LYS A 218 -5.17 22.20 12.64
C LYS A 218 -5.74 21.75 13.98
N GLN A 219 -6.41 22.64 14.71
CA GLN A 219 -7.01 22.31 16.00
C GLN A 219 -8.03 21.16 15.87
N ARG A 220 -8.85 21.16 14.81
CA ARG A 220 -9.83 20.10 14.56
C ARG A 220 -9.17 18.76 14.26
N ILE A 221 -8.17 18.72 13.37
CA ILE A 221 -7.45 17.49 13.01
C ILE A 221 -6.65 16.97 14.21
N ASP A 222 -5.96 17.84 14.95
CA ASP A 222 -5.18 17.44 16.14
C ASP A 222 -6.09 16.81 17.21
N ALA A 223 -7.26 17.43 17.48
CA ALA A 223 -8.23 16.90 18.44
C ALA A 223 -8.82 15.54 18.02
N GLU A 224 -9.13 15.39 16.74
CA GLU A 224 -9.60 14.12 16.17
C GLU A 224 -8.51 13.05 16.23
N ASN A 225 -7.30 13.38 15.78
CA ASN A 225 -6.15 12.49 15.77
C ASN A 225 -5.83 11.95 17.17
N ASP A 226 -5.93 12.81 18.18
CA ASP A 226 -5.75 12.46 19.58
C ASP A 226 -6.79 11.43 20.07
N GLU A 227 -8.05 11.58 19.67
CA GLU A 227 -9.11 10.59 19.96
C GLU A 227 -8.87 9.28 19.23
N CYS A 228 -8.49 9.33 17.95
CA CYS A 228 -8.17 8.15 17.15
C CYS A 228 -6.95 7.39 17.70
N ALA A 229 -5.90 8.09 18.10
CA ALA A 229 -4.69 7.49 18.67
C ALA A 229 -4.96 6.75 20.00
N ARG A 230 -5.96 7.20 20.77
CA ARG A 230 -6.42 6.57 22.01
C ARG A 230 -7.50 5.50 21.79
N SER A 231 -8.09 5.44 20.59
CA SER A 231 -9.23 4.56 20.35
C SER A 231 -8.82 3.09 20.24
N LYS A 232 -9.63 2.25 20.91
CA LYS A 232 -9.42 0.79 20.95
C LYS A 232 -9.70 0.13 19.60
N VAL A 233 -10.53 0.75 18.78
CA VAL A 233 -11.01 0.19 17.50
C VAL A 233 -9.88 -0.10 16.50
N PHE A 234 -8.76 0.63 16.62
CA PHE A 234 -7.59 0.44 15.76
C PHE A 234 -6.77 -0.81 16.10
N GLN A 235 -6.88 -1.33 17.32
CA GLN A 235 -6.06 -2.45 17.81
C GLN A 235 -6.92 -3.48 18.55
N PRO A 236 -7.23 -4.64 17.93
CA PRO A 236 -7.89 -5.71 18.65
C PRO A 236 -6.93 -6.35 19.67
N CYS A 237 -7.51 -6.83 20.77
CA CYS A 237 -6.74 -7.40 21.86
C CYS A 237 -6.29 -8.83 21.55
N LEU A 238 -4.98 -9.03 21.41
CA LEU A 238 -4.40 -10.34 21.14
C LEU A 238 -4.71 -11.35 22.26
N VAL A 239 -4.56 -10.92 23.52
CA VAL A 239 -4.77 -11.79 24.69
C VAL A 239 -6.21 -12.28 24.75
N PHE A 240 -7.17 -11.37 24.56
CA PHE A 240 -8.60 -11.71 24.53
C PHE A 240 -8.95 -12.62 23.35
N ALA A 241 -8.48 -12.31 22.14
CA ALA A 241 -8.80 -13.10 20.95
C ALA A 241 -8.29 -14.55 21.04
N VAL A 242 -7.12 -14.75 21.66
CA VAL A 242 -6.49 -16.07 21.78
C VAL A 242 -6.98 -16.86 23.00
N SER A 243 -7.24 -16.18 24.13
CA SER A 243 -7.56 -16.86 25.40
C SER A 243 -9.05 -16.84 25.74
N GLY A 244 -9.86 -16.02 25.06
CA GLY A 244 -11.26 -15.74 25.39
C GLY A 244 -11.44 -14.84 26.62
N PHE A 245 -10.37 -14.48 27.32
CA PHE A 245 -10.39 -13.61 28.49
C PHE A 245 -9.17 -12.68 28.51
N CYS A 246 -9.33 -11.48 29.09
CA CYS A 246 -8.25 -10.53 29.33
C CYS A 246 -8.40 -10.00 30.75
N THR A 247 -7.33 -10.11 31.56
CA THR A 247 -7.35 -9.74 32.99
C THR A 247 -7.10 -8.26 33.23
N GLN A 248 -6.85 -7.47 32.18
CA GLN A 248 -6.56 -6.04 32.32
C GLN A 248 -7.88 -5.26 32.49
N PRO A 249 -8.16 -4.68 33.68
CA PRO A 249 -9.31 -3.81 33.86
C PRO A 249 -9.03 -2.54 33.06
N ASN A 250 -9.88 -2.24 32.06
CA ASN A 250 -9.67 -1.19 31.05
C ASN A 250 -8.53 -1.49 30.05
N CYS A 251 -8.55 -2.68 29.44
CA CYS A 251 -7.68 -2.98 28.30
C CYS A 251 -7.72 -1.86 27.24
N PRO A 252 -6.57 -1.34 26.78
CA PRO A 252 -6.50 -0.29 25.75
C PRO A 252 -6.76 -0.83 24.33
N GLU A 253 -6.89 -2.15 24.18
CA GLU A 253 -7.17 -2.84 22.92
C GLU A 253 -8.64 -3.29 22.88
N ALA A 254 -9.22 -3.40 21.67
CA ALA A 254 -10.61 -3.80 21.50
C ALA A 254 -10.80 -5.30 21.75
N HIS A 255 -11.72 -5.66 22.65
CA HIS A 255 -12.14 -7.04 22.87
C HIS A 255 -13.16 -7.43 21.80
N VAL A 256 -12.69 -8.08 20.74
CA VAL A 256 -13.52 -8.52 19.61
C VAL A 256 -13.68 -10.04 19.66
N SER A 257 -14.91 -10.51 19.55
CA SER A 257 -15.20 -11.94 19.51
C SER A 257 -14.60 -12.57 18.24
N PRO A 258 -13.88 -13.70 18.33
CA PRO A 258 -13.35 -14.42 17.18
C PRO A 258 -14.36 -14.70 16.07
N SER A 259 -15.63 -14.96 16.43
CA SER A 259 -16.71 -15.23 15.47
C SER A 259 -17.04 -14.07 14.52
N VAL A 260 -16.69 -12.83 14.88
CA VAL A 260 -16.92 -11.62 14.08
C VAL A 260 -15.72 -11.32 13.18
N ILE A 261 -14.57 -11.96 13.42
CA ILE A 261 -13.34 -11.68 12.70
C ILE A 261 -13.32 -12.53 11.43
N ASP A 262 -13.64 -11.88 10.32
CA ASP A 262 -13.60 -12.42 8.96
C ASP A 262 -12.78 -11.52 8.01
N ALA A 263 -12.73 -11.87 6.73
CA ALA A 263 -12.07 -11.06 5.71
C ALA A 263 -12.69 -9.66 5.57
N GLY A 264 -14.00 -9.50 5.79
CA GLY A 264 -14.68 -8.20 5.77
C GLY A 264 -14.20 -7.30 6.90
N TYR A 265 -14.16 -7.83 8.13
CA TYR A 265 -13.62 -7.16 9.31
C TYR A 265 -12.15 -6.74 9.11
N TYR A 266 -11.32 -7.61 8.52
CA TYR A 266 -9.94 -7.29 8.18
C TYR A 266 -9.85 -6.07 7.23
N ASN A 267 -10.61 -6.07 6.13
CA ASN A 267 -10.60 -4.98 5.17
C ASN A 267 -11.16 -3.68 5.75
N MET A 268 -12.20 -3.74 6.60
CA MET A 268 -12.72 -2.58 7.32
C MET A 268 -11.68 -1.98 8.26
N ARG A 269 -10.87 -2.80 8.95
CA ARG A 269 -9.76 -2.29 9.76
C ARG A 269 -8.71 -1.58 8.91
N VAL A 270 -8.33 -2.14 7.77
CA VAL A 270 -7.36 -1.48 6.87
C VAL A 270 -7.94 -0.16 6.34
N ARG A 271 -9.22 -0.16 5.95
CA ARG A 271 -9.95 1.04 5.53
C ARG A 271 -9.89 2.15 6.59
N LEU A 272 -10.18 1.83 7.84
CA LEU A 272 -10.14 2.79 8.96
C LEU A 272 -8.77 3.47 9.07
N HIS A 273 -7.67 2.72 8.94
CA HIS A 273 -6.32 3.29 8.98
C HIS A 273 -6.04 4.20 7.78
N LEU A 274 -6.51 3.84 6.59
CA LEU A 274 -6.35 4.66 5.38
C LEU A 274 -7.15 5.96 5.48
N GLN A 275 -8.37 5.94 6.03
CA GLN A 275 -9.15 7.15 6.30
C GLN A 275 -8.38 8.09 7.24
N GLN A 276 -7.82 7.56 8.33
CA GLN A 276 -7.05 8.37 9.27
C GLN A 276 -5.80 8.99 8.62
N ILE A 277 -5.10 8.21 7.79
CA ILE A 277 -3.93 8.69 7.03
C ILE A 277 -4.34 9.82 6.07
N LEU A 278 -5.47 9.68 5.37
CA LEU A 278 -5.96 10.71 4.46
C LEU A 278 -6.38 12.00 5.20
N ILE A 279 -7.03 11.87 6.36
CA ILE A 279 -7.38 13.02 7.20
C ILE A 279 -6.11 13.74 7.67
N PHE A 280 -5.15 12.99 8.19
CA PHE A 280 -3.91 13.57 8.71
C PHE A 280 -3.00 14.15 7.60
N GLN A 281 -3.07 13.62 6.37
CA GLN A 281 -2.39 14.19 5.21
C GLN A 281 -2.86 15.61 4.89
N LEU A 282 -4.14 15.92 5.11
CA LEU A 282 -4.66 17.29 4.93
C LEU A 282 -4.03 18.29 5.91
N LEU A 283 -3.49 17.84 7.05
CA LEU A 283 -2.72 18.72 7.92
C LEU A 283 -1.33 19.02 7.32
N ARG A 284 -0.66 17.98 6.82
CA ARG A 284 0.72 18.04 6.29
C ARG A 284 0.85 18.88 5.03
N GLU A 285 -0.14 18.89 4.16
CA GLU A 285 -0.13 19.74 2.95
C GLU A 285 -0.23 21.23 3.29
N ASN A 286 -0.72 21.54 4.50
CA ASN A 286 -1.22 22.85 4.89
C ASN A 286 -0.41 23.51 6.02
N VAL A 287 0.47 22.76 6.68
CA VAL A 287 1.33 23.18 7.80
C VAL A 287 2.78 22.75 7.50
N HIS A 288 3.77 23.56 7.89
CA HIS A 288 5.20 23.34 7.60
C HIS A 288 6.01 23.03 8.88
N VAL A 289 5.59 22.05 9.71
CA VAL A 289 6.24 21.84 11.02
C VAL A 289 6.63 20.38 11.28
N ASP A 290 7.83 20.18 11.86
CA ASP A 290 8.41 18.88 12.27
C ASP A 290 7.55 18.03 13.23
N MET A 291 6.47 18.58 13.81
CA MET A 291 5.48 17.82 14.58
C MET A 291 4.77 16.75 13.72
N GLU A 292 4.72 16.93 12.40
CA GLU A 292 4.12 16.00 11.43
C GLU A 292 4.86 14.66 11.33
N TYR A 293 6.16 14.64 11.60
CA TYR A 293 6.97 13.43 11.43
C TYR A 293 6.57 12.32 12.41
N ARG A 294 6.31 12.66 13.68
CA ARG A 294 5.92 11.68 14.70
C ARG A 294 4.53 11.09 14.42
N GLY A 295 3.58 11.92 14.00
CA GLY A 295 2.23 11.47 13.62
C GLY A 295 2.24 10.56 12.39
N THR A 296 3.00 10.94 11.36
CA THR A 296 3.22 10.13 10.15
C THR A 296 3.77 8.74 10.49
N LYS A 297 4.87 8.70 11.26
CA LYS A 297 5.49 7.44 11.71
C LYS A 297 4.50 6.59 12.52
N PHE A 298 3.75 7.20 13.43
CA PHE A 298 2.76 6.50 14.26
C PHE A 298 1.70 5.78 13.42
N TRP A 299 1.07 6.48 12.45
CA TRP A 299 0.02 5.90 11.63
C TRP A 299 0.53 4.88 10.61
N LEU A 300 1.72 5.08 10.05
CA LEU A 300 2.38 4.06 9.22
C LEU A 300 2.62 2.76 9.99
N HIS A 301 3.07 2.85 11.24
CA HIS A 301 3.26 1.67 12.08
C HIS A 301 1.93 0.96 12.38
N ARG A 302 0.89 1.72 12.73
CA ARG A 302 -0.45 1.17 12.97
C ARG A 302 -1.00 0.45 11.73
N LEU A 303 -0.84 1.05 10.55
CA LEU A 303 -1.21 0.42 9.28
C LEU A 303 -0.40 -0.87 9.05
N CYS A 304 0.91 -0.85 9.27
CA CYS A 304 1.75 -2.03 9.11
C CYS A 304 1.31 -3.18 10.04
N ASP A 305 0.98 -2.88 11.29
CA ASP A 305 0.47 -3.85 12.27
C ASP A 305 -0.94 -4.37 11.91
N ALA A 306 -1.76 -3.55 11.25
CA ALA A 306 -3.06 -3.98 10.72
C ALA A 306 -2.91 -4.93 9.53
N LEU A 307 -1.92 -4.70 8.67
CA LEU A 307 -1.64 -5.53 7.49
C LEU A 307 -0.97 -6.85 7.87
N HIS A 308 -0.07 -6.81 8.86
CA HIS A 308 0.72 -7.94 9.35
C HIS A 308 0.44 -8.18 10.84
N PRO A 309 -0.75 -8.68 11.20
CA PRO A 309 -1.10 -8.88 12.60
C PRO A 309 -0.25 -9.99 13.23
N PRO A 310 0.00 -9.94 14.55
CA PRO A 310 0.84 -10.92 15.25
C PRO A 310 0.28 -12.34 15.25
N HIS A 311 -1.02 -12.52 14.97
CA HIS A 311 -1.70 -13.80 14.96
C HIS A 311 -2.69 -13.87 13.80
N HIS A 312 -2.66 -15.00 13.08
CA HIS A 312 -3.49 -15.31 11.90
C HIS A 312 -5.00 -15.16 12.11
N ILE A 313 -5.52 -15.32 13.33
CA ILE A 313 -6.94 -15.04 13.66
C ILE A 313 -7.40 -13.64 13.24
N PHE A 314 -6.49 -12.67 13.15
CA PHE A 314 -6.79 -11.30 12.72
C PHE A 314 -6.66 -11.10 11.21
N GLY A 315 -6.45 -12.17 10.44
CA GLY A 315 -6.19 -12.14 9.01
C GLY A 315 -4.71 -12.03 8.65
N SER A 316 -4.48 -11.78 7.37
CA SER A 316 -3.16 -11.59 6.77
C SER A 316 -3.31 -10.79 5.49
N ILE A 317 -2.19 -10.30 4.94
CA ILE A 317 -2.16 -9.56 3.67
C ILE A 317 -2.87 -10.29 2.51
N SER A 318 -2.94 -11.62 2.55
CA SER A 318 -3.66 -12.43 1.56
C SER A 318 -5.19 -12.22 1.54
N HIS A 319 -5.74 -11.55 2.56
CA HIS A 319 -7.16 -11.18 2.64
C HIS A 319 -7.42 -9.74 2.16
N LEU A 320 -6.38 -8.99 1.84
CA LEU A 320 -6.51 -7.60 1.43
C LEU A 320 -7.19 -7.52 0.06
N ALA A 321 -8.38 -6.92 0.04
CA ALA A 321 -9.16 -6.68 -1.15
C ALA A 321 -9.28 -5.17 -1.38
N LEU A 322 -8.24 -4.57 -1.95
CA LEU A 322 -8.16 -3.12 -2.20
C LEU A 322 -9.36 -2.59 -3.01
N SER A 323 -9.97 -3.40 -3.88
CA SER A 323 -11.17 -3.04 -4.64
C SER A 323 -12.41 -2.81 -3.78
N THR A 324 -12.44 -3.32 -2.54
CA THR A 324 -13.54 -3.14 -1.58
C THR A 324 -13.38 -1.90 -0.71
N ILE A 325 -12.23 -1.24 -0.77
CA ILE A 325 -11.88 -0.10 0.07
C ILE A 325 -11.91 1.17 -0.81
N PRO A 326 -12.91 2.07 -0.66
CA PRO A 326 -13.03 3.28 -1.46
C PRO A 326 -11.79 4.19 -1.44
N GLU A 327 -11.13 4.25 -0.28
CA GLU A 327 -9.99 5.12 -0.01
C GLU A 327 -8.67 4.55 -0.55
N ALA A 328 -8.64 3.30 -1.01
CA ALA A 328 -7.40 2.56 -1.26
C ALA A 328 -6.46 3.26 -2.24
N ALA A 329 -6.99 3.72 -3.38
CA ALA A 329 -6.16 4.34 -4.41
C ALA A 329 -5.45 5.60 -3.87
N LYS A 330 -6.21 6.53 -3.29
CA LYS A 330 -5.67 7.79 -2.73
C LYS A 330 -4.81 7.52 -1.50
N GLY A 331 -5.26 6.65 -0.60
CA GLY A 331 -4.59 6.35 0.65
C GLY A 331 -3.23 5.70 0.42
N LEU A 332 -3.12 4.77 -0.52
CA LEU A 332 -1.84 4.12 -0.84
C LEU A 332 -0.83 5.06 -1.50
N ASP A 333 -1.29 6.01 -2.33
CA ASP A 333 -0.43 7.05 -2.90
C ASP A 333 0.16 7.94 -1.79
N VAL A 334 -0.64 8.32 -0.80
CA VAL A 334 -0.17 9.06 0.38
C VAL A 334 0.79 8.22 1.23
N VAL A 335 0.46 6.95 1.49
CA VAL A 335 1.34 6.04 2.24
C VAL A 335 2.70 5.90 1.53
N LYS A 336 2.72 5.79 0.21
CA LYS A 336 3.95 5.75 -0.59
C LYS A 336 4.83 6.98 -0.35
N ASP A 337 4.24 8.18 -0.39
CA ASP A 337 4.97 9.42 -0.11
C ASP A 337 5.49 9.50 1.34
N TRP A 338 4.66 9.07 2.30
CA TRP A 338 5.01 9.04 3.71
C TRP A 338 6.16 8.07 4.00
N VAL A 339 6.15 6.89 3.38
CA VAL A 339 7.23 5.90 3.51
C VAL A 339 8.54 6.46 2.97
N ARG A 340 8.53 7.13 1.81
CA ARG A 340 9.74 7.79 1.27
C ARG A 340 10.25 8.87 2.21
N THR A 341 9.34 9.72 2.71
CA THR A 341 9.68 10.77 3.69
C THR A 341 10.30 10.17 4.94
N LEU A 342 9.76 9.05 5.45
CA LEU A 342 10.29 8.34 6.61
C LEU A 342 11.71 7.82 6.33
N VAL A 343 11.93 7.15 5.19
CA VAL A 343 13.24 6.61 4.79
C VAL A 343 14.32 7.70 4.70
N TYR A 344 13.97 8.88 4.17
CA TYR A 344 14.89 10.01 4.04
C TYR A 344 15.09 10.83 5.32
N ARG A 345 14.30 10.58 6.37
CA ARG A 345 14.44 11.25 7.68
C ARG A 345 14.87 10.32 8.81
N GLN A 346 14.94 9.01 8.56
CA GLN A 346 15.30 8.04 9.57
C GLN A 346 16.80 8.11 9.89
N GLU A 347 17.13 8.36 11.15
CA GLU A 347 18.50 8.48 11.68
C GLU A 347 18.79 7.45 12.78
N PHE A 348 20.07 7.25 13.10
CA PHE A 348 20.54 6.33 14.17
C PHE A 348 20.41 6.89 15.60
N LEU A 349 19.67 7.98 15.81
CA LEU A 349 19.45 8.58 17.13
C LEU A 349 18.82 7.57 18.10
N PRO A 350 19.02 7.69 19.44
CA PRO A 350 18.85 6.61 20.43
C PRO A 350 17.39 6.14 20.57
N ASP A 351 16.91 5.51 19.52
CA ASP A 351 15.57 5.01 19.36
C ASP A 351 15.65 3.49 19.43
N VAL A 352 15.12 2.97 20.53
CA VAL A 352 14.90 1.52 20.72
C VAL A 352 14.04 0.91 19.61
N ALA A 353 13.36 1.73 18.80
CA ALA A 353 12.56 1.28 17.67
C ALA A 353 13.28 1.37 16.31
N PHE A 354 14.52 1.88 16.21
CA PHE A 354 15.16 2.14 14.91
C PHE A 354 15.06 0.97 13.92
N LEU A 355 15.45 -0.24 14.36
CA LEU A 355 15.44 -1.42 13.49
C LEU A 355 14.01 -1.83 13.10
N THR A 356 13.07 -1.68 14.03
CA THR A 356 11.64 -1.92 13.79
C THR A 356 11.11 -0.96 12.73
N ASP A 357 11.46 0.32 12.81
CA ASP A 357 11.05 1.34 11.85
C ASP A 357 11.59 1.04 10.46
N VAL A 358 12.89 0.70 10.36
CA VAL A 358 13.54 0.36 9.09
C VAL A 358 12.85 -0.83 8.44
N ILE A 359 12.58 -1.90 9.19
CA ILE A 359 11.92 -3.09 8.63
C ILE A 359 10.47 -2.78 8.24
N ARG A 360 9.71 -2.02 9.04
CA ARG A 360 8.33 -1.63 8.71
C ARG A 360 8.27 -0.75 7.47
N ALA A 361 9.14 0.27 7.39
CA ALA A 361 9.26 1.14 6.22
C ALA A 361 9.62 0.34 4.97
N THR A 362 10.59 -0.58 5.08
CA THR A 362 11.02 -1.46 3.99
C THR A 362 9.90 -2.43 3.57
N THR A 363 9.15 -2.96 4.52
CA THR A 363 7.99 -3.84 4.26
C THR A 363 6.92 -3.09 3.47
N LEU A 364 6.53 -1.89 3.91
CA LEU A 364 5.55 -1.05 3.22
C LEU A 364 6.07 -0.59 1.85
N ALA A 365 7.34 -0.19 1.75
CA ALA A 365 8.00 0.19 0.51
C ALA A 365 7.89 -0.91 -0.55
N PHE A 366 8.23 -2.14 -0.17
CA PHE A 366 8.16 -3.29 -1.07
C PHE A 366 6.75 -3.80 -1.34
N MET A 367 5.80 -3.57 -0.43
CA MET A 367 4.41 -3.93 -0.65
C MET A 367 3.70 -2.95 -1.60
N ILE A 368 3.97 -1.64 -1.49
CA ILE A 368 3.19 -0.58 -2.16
C ILE A 368 3.91 -0.02 -3.38
N ASP A 369 5.24 0.14 -3.29
CA ASP A 369 6.05 0.87 -4.27
C ASP A 369 7.25 0.06 -4.77
N ARG A 370 7.05 -1.26 -4.90
CA ARG A 370 8.10 -2.24 -5.21
C ARG A 370 8.99 -1.86 -6.39
N SER A 371 8.44 -1.17 -7.40
CA SER A 371 9.20 -0.79 -8.60
C SER A 371 10.24 0.31 -8.39
N GLU A 372 10.10 1.12 -7.33
CA GLU A 372 11.01 2.23 -7.01
C GLU A 372 11.66 2.06 -5.63
N ALA A 373 11.16 1.13 -4.81
CA ALA A 373 11.64 0.83 -3.47
C ALA A 373 13.16 0.62 -3.39
N ASP A 374 13.72 -0.22 -4.26
CA ASP A 374 15.16 -0.49 -4.27
C ASP A 374 16.01 0.76 -4.51
N ASP A 375 15.50 1.77 -5.21
CA ASP A 375 16.25 2.98 -5.52
C ASP A 375 16.31 3.90 -4.29
N TYR A 376 15.16 4.29 -3.72
CA TYR A 376 15.19 5.22 -2.58
C TYR A 376 15.67 4.57 -1.27
N LEU A 377 15.46 3.26 -1.07
CA LEU A 377 15.96 2.58 0.13
C LEU A 377 17.50 2.54 0.19
N LYS A 378 18.18 2.45 -0.96
CA LYS A 378 19.65 2.52 -1.01
C LYS A 378 20.20 3.91 -0.67
N HIS A 379 19.37 4.94 -0.82
CA HIS A 379 19.70 6.33 -0.53
C HIS A 379 19.08 6.81 0.79
N ALA A 380 18.71 5.89 1.68
CA ALA A 380 18.17 6.22 2.99
C ALA A 380 19.15 7.06 3.82
N ALA A 381 18.63 7.97 4.65
CA ALA A 381 19.45 8.93 5.38
C ALA A 381 20.46 8.28 6.34
N TYR A 382 20.08 7.15 6.94
CA TYR A 382 20.97 6.39 7.82
C TYR A 382 22.19 5.79 7.09
N PHE A 383 22.22 5.70 5.77
CA PHE A 383 23.45 5.30 5.04
C PHE A 383 24.46 6.44 4.89
N SER A 384 24.01 7.69 4.97
CA SER A 384 24.87 8.87 4.93
C SER A 384 25.57 9.14 6.27
N MET A 385 25.15 8.46 7.34
CA MET A 385 25.68 8.62 8.69
C MET A 385 26.66 7.51 9.06
N ARG A 386 27.54 7.79 10.02
CA ARG A 386 28.44 6.77 10.58
C ARG A 386 27.60 5.68 11.27
N THR A 387 27.67 4.45 10.75
CA THR A 387 26.96 3.30 11.32
C THR A 387 27.42 3.04 12.77
N PRO A 388 26.51 2.96 13.75
CA PRO A 388 26.86 2.64 15.12
C PRO A 388 27.49 1.23 15.24
N PRO A 389 28.46 1.01 16.15
CA PRO A 389 29.18 -0.26 16.26
C PRO A 389 28.29 -1.50 16.48
N MET A 390 27.14 -1.32 17.13
CA MET A 390 26.18 -2.42 17.37
C MET A 390 25.57 -2.99 16.08
N TYR A 391 25.54 -2.21 14.99
CA TYR A 391 25.05 -2.63 13.67
C TYR A 391 26.17 -3.11 12.74
N ILE A 392 27.41 -3.24 13.25
CA ILE A 392 28.58 -3.66 12.47
C ILE A 392 28.95 -5.10 12.86
N ARG A 393 29.08 -5.97 11.84
CA ARG A 393 29.55 -7.35 11.98
C ARG A 393 31.07 -7.42 12.12
N ARG A 394 31.59 -8.58 12.53
CA ARG A 394 33.04 -8.86 12.49
C ARG A 394 33.52 -8.73 11.04
N GLY A 395 34.37 -7.73 10.75
CA GLY A 395 34.81 -7.39 9.38
C GLY A 395 34.25 -6.07 8.82
N ASP A 396 33.82 -5.14 9.69
CA ASP A 396 33.42 -3.76 9.37
C ASP A 396 32.25 -3.59 8.40
N SER A 397 31.47 -4.64 8.17
CA SER A 397 30.27 -4.59 7.32
C SER A 397 29.02 -4.28 8.14
N SER A 398 28.22 -3.30 7.69
CA SER A 398 26.91 -2.96 8.28
C SER A 398 25.88 -4.04 7.99
N VAL A 399 24.99 -4.33 8.95
CA VAL A 399 23.89 -5.30 8.78
C VAL A 399 22.68 -4.74 8.01
N LEU A 400 22.61 -3.42 7.82
CA LEU A 400 21.46 -2.79 7.14
C LEU A 400 21.41 -3.08 5.62
N PRO A 401 22.52 -3.05 4.86
CA PRO A 401 22.50 -3.51 3.48
C PRO A 401 22.13 -4.99 3.35
N GLU A 402 22.54 -5.83 4.31
CA GLU A 402 22.17 -7.26 4.36
C GLU A 402 20.65 -7.42 4.54
N LEU A 403 20.04 -6.64 5.46
CA LEU A 403 18.58 -6.59 5.62
C LEU A 403 17.86 -6.20 4.33
N LEU A 404 18.27 -5.10 3.69
CA LEU A 404 17.64 -4.62 2.46
C LEU A 404 17.79 -5.63 1.32
N ALA A 405 18.96 -6.24 1.18
CA ALA A 405 19.20 -7.29 0.19
C ALA A 405 18.37 -8.55 0.46
N ALA A 406 18.14 -8.91 1.73
CA ALA A 406 17.29 -10.03 2.09
C ALA A 406 15.83 -9.79 1.68
N MET A 407 15.29 -8.62 2.01
CA MET A 407 13.90 -8.24 1.71
C MET A 407 13.66 -7.90 0.23
N SER A 408 14.69 -7.48 -0.51
CA SER A 408 14.58 -7.28 -1.96
C SER A 408 14.52 -8.62 -2.70
N GLY A 409 15.17 -9.68 -2.20
CA GLY A 409 15.23 -10.98 -2.88
C GLY A 409 15.95 -10.96 -4.24
N THR A 410 16.57 -9.85 -4.62
CA THR A 410 17.15 -9.63 -5.96
C THR A 410 18.53 -10.25 -6.15
N TYR A 411 19.22 -10.60 -5.06
CA TYR A 411 20.58 -11.14 -5.09
C TYR A 411 20.60 -12.64 -4.88
N THR A 412 21.62 -13.30 -5.42
CA THR A 412 21.84 -14.75 -5.21
C THR A 412 22.09 -15.10 -3.74
N TRP A 413 22.60 -14.15 -2.96
CA TRP A 413 22.90 -14.30 -1.53
C TRP A 413 21.84 -13.67 -0.61
N SER A 414 20.71 -13.19 -1.15
CA SER A 414 19.66 -12.50 -0.37
C SER A 414 19.22 -13.29 0.86
N LEU A 415 19.00 -14.60 0.75
CA LEU A 415 18.60 -15.43 1.89
C LEU A 415 19.71 -15.58 2.93
N THR A 416 20.95 -15.78 2.50
CA THR A 416 22.12 -15.84 3.39
C THR A 416 22.26 -14.55 4.20
N ALA A 417 22.08 -13.39 3.57
CA ALA A 417 22.07 -12.11 4.27
C ALA A 417 20.93 -11.99 5.29
N GLY A 418 19.75 -12.49 4.96
CA GLY A 418 18.64 -12.56 5.91
C GLY A 418 18.96 -13.40 7.14
N PHE A 419 19.55 -14.59 6.97
CA PHE A 419 19.93 -15.45 8.09
C PHE A 419 21.00 -14.81 8.98
N VAL A 420 22.02 -14.24 8.35
CA VAL A 420 23.11 -13.53 9.04
C VAL A 420 22.61 -12.30 9.79
N PHE A 421 21.68 -11.56 9.20
CA PHE A 421 21.04 -10.43 9.86
C PHE A 421 20.28 -10.87 11.12
N VAL A 422 19.44 -11.90 11.02
CA VAL A 422 18.67 -12.42 12.17
C VAL A 422 19.60 -12.95 13.26
N GLU A 423 20.64 -13.69 12.89
CA GLU A 423 21.69 -14.13 13.82
C GLU A 423 22.31 -12.94 14.58
N HIS A 424 22.71 -11.89 13.86
CA HIS A 424 23.32 -10.71 14.48
C HIS A 424 22.36 -9.99 15.43
N VAL A 425 21.08 -9.84 15.07
CA VAL A 425 20.05 -9.22 15.91
C VAL A 425 19.89 -9.97 17.23
N ILE A 426 19.78 -11.30 17.18
CA ILE A 426 19.60 -12.14 18.37
C ILE A 426 20.86 -12.16 19.23
N MET A 427 22.04 -12.37 18.62
CA MET A 427 23.32 -12.48 19.32
C MET A 427 23.78 -11.16 19.96
N ARG A 428 23.46 -10.02 19.34
CA ARG A 428 23.75 -8.69 19.88
C ARG A 428 22.60 -8.11 20.69
N GLN A 429 21.47 -8.81 20.81
CA GLN A 429 20.27 -8.35 21.51
C GLN A 429 19.85 -6.94 21.06
N LEU A 430 19.77 -6.75 19.74
CA LEU A 430 19.40 -5.45 19.18
C LEU A 430 17.89 -5.21 19.37
N PRO A 431 17.47 -4.05 19.91
CA PRO A 431 16.06 -3.75 20.12
C PRO A 431 15.20 -3.92 18.85
N ILE A 432 14.20 -4.79 18.92
CA ILE A 432 13.33 -5.09 17.77
C ILE A 432 11.95 -5.56 18.23
N ASN A 433 10.91 -5.15 17.51
CA ASN A 433 9.57 -5.69 17.73
C ASN A 433 9.50 -7.17 17.36
N ILE A 434 9.02 -8.02 18.27
CA ILE A 434 8.97 -9.48 18.07
C ILE A 434 8.04 -9.88 16.92
N GLY A 435 6.96 -9.12 16.66
CA GLY A 435 6.07 -9.35 15.53
C GLY A 435 6.81 -9.17 14.21
N VAL A 436 7.54 -8.07 14.07
CA VAL A 436 8.36 -7.75 12.90
C VAL A 436 9.47 -8.78 12.70
N LEU A 437 10.13 -9.23 13.77
CA LEU A 437 11.12 -10.30 13.70
C LEU A 437 10.47 -11.61 13.22
N CYS A 438 9.29 -11.97 13.73
CA CYS A 438 8.58 -13.17 13.29
C CYS A 438 8.10 -13.06 11.83
N ASP A 439 7.69 -11.88 11.37
CA ASP A 439 7.34 -11.65 9.95
C ASP A 439 8.55 -11.92 9.03
N LEU A 440 9.74 -11.47 9.45
CA LEU A 440 10.99 -11.74 8.74
C LEU A 440 11.37 -13.23 8.77
N VAL A 441 11.20 -13.91 9.92
CA VAL A 441 11.45 -15.36 10.03
C VAL A 441 10.48 -16.15 9.13
N ASP A 442 9.19 -15.78 9.12
CA ASP A 442 8.18 -16.38 8.25
C ASP A 442 8.53 -16.15 6.76
N PHE A 443 8.97 -14.94 6.41
CA PHE A 443 9.51 -14.63 5.08
C PHE A 443 10.67 -15.54 4.71
N LEU A 444 11.74 -15.59 5.52
CA LEU A 444 12.92 -16.39 5.25
C LEU A 444 12.61 -17.89 5.14
N CYS A 445 11.81 -18.43 6.06
CA CYS A 445 11.37 -19.83 6.01
C CYS A 445 10.57 -20.13 4.73
N SER A 446 9.59 -19.28 4.39
CA SER A 446 8.78 -19.47 3.18
C SER A 446 9.62 -19.37 1.91
N SER A 447 10.56 -18.42 1.85
CA SER A 447 11.43 -18.23 0.70
C SER A 447 12.36 -19.41 0.49
N VAL A 448 12.88 -20.04 1.55
CA VAL A 448 13.64 -21.31 1.43
C VAL A 448 12.76 -22.42 0.89
N ILE A 449 11.51 -22.55 1.35
CA ILE A 449 10.58 -23.59 0.88
C ILE A 449 10.30 -23.43 -0.62
N PHE A 450 10.02 -22.21 -1.06
CA PHE A 450 9.65 -21.94 -2.45
C PHE A 450 10.86 -21.89 -3.40
N CYS A 451 12.02 -21.42 -2.94
CA CYS A 451 13.22 -21.27 -3.78
C CYS A 451 14.20 -22.44 -3.66
N GLY A 452 14.09 -23.27 -2.62
CA GLY A 452 15.08 -24.31 -2.26
C GLY A 452 15.10 -25.54 -3.15
N ARG A 453 14.39 -25.53 -4.28
CA ARG A 453 14.32 -26.66 -5.20
C ARG A 453 15.08 -26.33 -6.49
N HIS A 454 15.99 -27.25 -6.86
CA HIS A 454 17.09 -27.14 -7.82
C HIS A 454 16.88 -26.24 -9.06
N PRO A 455 17.97 -25.64 -9.60
CA PRO A 455 17.94 -24.95 -10.89
C PRO A 455 17.47 -25.92 -11.98
N GLY A 456 16.31 -25.65 -12.57
CA GLY A 456 15.67 -26.49 -13.59
C GLY A 456 14.29 -27.05 -13.24
N MET A 457 13.81 -26.90 -12.00
CA MET A 457 12.41 -27.22 -11.64
C MET A 457 11.67 -25.98 -11.12
N ALA A 458 11.12 -25.18 -12.03
CA ALA A 458 10.16 -24.11 -11.73
C ALA A 458 8.79 -24.63 -11.23
N LEU A 459 8.73 -25.85 -10.68
CA LEU A 459 7.51 -26.61 -10.44
C LEU A 459 7.41 -26.93 -8.94
N LEU A 460 6.59 -26.17 -8.21
CA LEU A 460 6.23 -26.49 -6.83
C LEU A 460 5.35 -27.75 -6.82
N HIS A 461 5.83 -28.86 -6.29
CA HIS A 461 5.04 -30.09 -6.22
C HIS A 461 5.30 -30.77 -4.89
N ASP A 462 4.27 -31.19 -4.18
CA ASP A 462 4.41 -31.73 -2.83
C ASP A 462 5.07 -30.68 -1.91
N VAL A 463 4.45 -29.49 -1.89
CA VAL A 463 4.80 -28.36 -1.03
C VAL A 463 3.59 -28.07 -0.15
N THR A 464 3.77 -28.15 1.17
CA THR A 464 2.69 -27.94 2.14
C THR A 464 2.97 -26.70 2.98
N VAL A 465 2.13 -25.67 2.86
CA VAL A 465 2.31 -24.35 3.46
C VAL A 465 0.97 -23.71 3.79
N PRO A 466 0.92 -22.74 4.72
CA PRO A 466 -0.27 -21.92 4.93
C PRO A 466 -0.70 -21.19 3.64
N ARG A 467 -2.00 -21.07 3.41
CA ARG A 467 -2.59 -20.31 2.29
C ARG A 467 -2.05 -18.88 2.27
N SER A 468 -1.95 -18.25 3.44
CA SER A 468 -1.43 -16.89 3.59
C SER A 468 0.02 -16.72 3.08
N TRP A 469 0.90 -17.68 3.37
CA TRP A 469 2.30 -17.66 2.92
C TRP A 469 2.41 -17.82 1.41
N LEU A 470 1.60 -18.72 0.85
CA LEU A 470 1.57 -18.99 -0.58
C LEU A 470 1.10 -17.77 -1.39
N LEU A 471 -0.02 -17.17 -0.99
CA LEU A 471 -0.57 -16.00 -1.68
C LEU A 471 0.36 -14.79 -1.56
N ARG A 472 0.95 -14.55 -0.37
CA ARG A 472 1.97 -13.51 -0.22
C ARG A 472 3.12 -13.72 -1.21
N PHE A 473 3.66 -14.94 -1.28
CA PHE A 473 4.77 -15.25 -2.17
C PHE A 473 4.42 -15.03 -3.64
N ILE A 474 3.28 -15.55 -4.11
CA ILE A 474 2.87 -15.43 -5.52
C ILE A 474 2.65 -13.96 -5.91
N GLU A 475 2.02 -13.18 -5.04
CA GLU A 475 1.59 -11.81 -5.36
C GLU A 475 2.69 -10.77 -5.21
N TYR A 476 3.54 -10.91 -4.20
CA TYR A 476 4.50 -9.87 -3.82
C TYR A 476 5.95 -10.25 -4.06
N ASP A 477 6.32 -11.53 -3.90
CA ASP A 477 7.74 -11.94 -3.88
C ASP A 477 8.17 -12.54 -5.24
N LEU A 478 7.38 -13.47 -5.79
CA LEU A 478 7.71 -14.28 -6.97
C LEU A 478 8.19 -13.47 -8.18
N PRO A 479 7.61 -12.30 -8.53
CA PRO A 479 8.07 -11.52 -9.69
C PRO A 479 9.48 -10.91 -9.52
N TYR A 480 9.99 -10.83 -8.29
CA TYR A 480 11.22 -10.11 -7.96
C TYR A 480 12.32 -11.00 -7.40
N VAL A 481 11.97 -12.20 -6.92
CA VAL A 481 12.93 -13.15 -6.37
C VAL A 481 13.89 -13.63 -7.46
N ASN A 482 15.18 -13.63 -7.14
CA ASN A 482 16.21 -14.15 -8.00
C ASN A 482 16.07 -15.69 -8.16
N PRO A 483 15.90 -16.24 -9.37
CA PRO A 483 15.75 -17.68 -9.58
C PRO A 483 16.98 -18.51 -9.18
N SER A 484 18.14 -17.86 -9.02
CA SER A 484 19.41 -18.48 -8.61
C SER A 484 19.79 -18.19 -7.15
N VAL A 485 18.80 -17.83 -6.33
CA VAL A 485 19.01 -17.59 -4.90
C VAL A 485 19.51 -18.85 -4.19
N GLN A 486 20.56 -18.67 -3.38
CA GLN A 486 21.16 -19.74 -2.59
C GLN A 486 20.33 -20.00 -1.35
N THR A 487 19.98 -21.26 -1.12
CA THR A 487 19.14 -21.68 0.00
C THR A 487 19.87 -22.52 1.05
N SER A 488 21.10 -22.96 0.79
CA SER A 488 21.84 -23.91 1.65
C SER A 488 22.21 -23.38 3.04
N ALA A 489 22.15 -22.07 3.26
CA ALA A 489 22.56 -21.42 4.51
C ALA A 489 21.47 -21.39 5.61
N TYR A 490 20.30 -22.03 5.42
CA TYR A 490 19.20 -22.02 6.40
C TYR A 490 19.58 -22.55 7.79
N HIS A 491 20.68 -23.30 7.92
CA HIS A 491 21.14 -23.83 9.20
C HIS A 491 21.54 -22.73 10.20
N LEU A 492 22.00 -21.57 9.70
CA LEU A 492 22.30 -20.39 10.51
C LEU A 492 21.03 -19.89 11.23
N LEU A 493 19.90 -19.87 10.52
CA LEU A 493 18.61 -19.50 11.10
C LEU A 493 18.18 -20.47 12.20
N LEU A 494 18.31 -21.77 11.99
CA LEU A 494 17.90 -22.77 12.99
C LEU A 494 18.72 -22.67 14.28
N MET A 495 20.00 -22.30 14.20
CA MET A 495 20.84 -22.12 15.38
C MET A 495 20.35 -20.94 16.23
N CYS A 496 20.20 -19.75 15.65
CA CYS A 496 19.79 -18.57 16.41
C CYS A 496 18.33 -18.64 16.90
N ILE A 497 17.45 -19.36 16.21
CA ILE A 497 16.08 -19.61 16.68
C ILE A 497 16.05 -20.45 17.96
N GLY A 498 17.02 -21.35 18.16
CA GLY A 498 17.14 -22.09 19.43
C GLY A 498 17.32 -21.14 20.61
N ASP A 499 18.27 -20.22 20.51
CA ASP A 499 18.55 -19.22 21.54
C ASP A 499 17.35 -18.29 21.77
N LEU A 500 16.67 -17.88 20.69
CA LEU A 500 15.47 -17.04 20.78
C LEU A 500 14.32 -17.76 21.51
N LEU A 501 14.09 -19.04 21.22
CA LEU A 501 13.04 -19.82 21.86
C LEU A 501 13.34 -20.04 23.35
N GLU A 502 14.60 -20.26 23.71
CA GLU A 502 15.02 -20.36 25.11
C GLU A 502 14.75 -19.04 25.87
N GLN A 503 15.12 -17.90 25.28
CA GLN A 503 14.86 -16.57 25.84
C GLN A 503 13.36 -16.30 26.00
N LEU A 504 12.54 -16.65 25.00
CA LEU A 504 11.08 -16.46 25.05
C LEU A 504 10.40 -17.37 26.07
N HIS A 505 10.85 -18.62 26.18
CA HIS A 505 10.29 -19.61 27.09
C HIS A 505 10.67 -19.30 28.55
N GLY A 506 11.95 -19.02 28.81
CA GLY A 506 12.45 -18.69 30.14
C GLY A 506 12.15 -17.27 30.60
N GLY A 507 11.86 -16.35 29.66
CA GLY A 507 11.56 -14.94 29.92
C GLY A 507 12.74 -14.09 30.39
N LYS A 508 13.95 -14.66 30.43
CA LYS A 508 15.21 -13.98 30.77
C LYS A 508 15.99 -13.69 29.49
N GLY A 509 16.60 -12.51 29.37
CA GLY A 509 17.37 -12.15 28.18
C GLY A 509 16.51 -11.72 26.99
N SER A 510 15.19 -11.56 27.18
CA SER A 510 14.25 -11.11 26.14
C SER A 510 14.00 -9.59 26.18
N GLU A 511 14.82 -8.82 26.88
CA GLU A 511 14.57 -7.39 27.16
C GLU A 511 14.66 -6.50 25.92
N TYR A 512 15.42 -6.94 24.92
CA TYR A 512 15.53 -6.28 23.62
C TYR A 512 14.32 -6.56 22.71
N LEU A 513 13.50 -7.56 23.03
CA LEU A 513 12.30 -7.87 22.26
C LEU A 513 11.17 -6.95 22.71
N LEU A 514 10.62 -6.22 21.75
CA LEU A 514 9.58 -5.22 21.97
C LEU A 514 8.21 -5.73 21.49
N TYR A 515 7.14 -5.26 22.12
CA TYR A 515 5.76 -5.51 21.71
C TYR A 515 4.95 -4.21 21.72
N GLY A 516 4.09 -4.03 20.71
CA GLY A 516 3.34 -2.78 20.50
C GLY A 516 4.25 -1.56 20.31
N ASN A 517 3.92 -0.46 20.99
CA ASN A 517 4.68 0.81 20.98
C ASN A 517 5.93 0.77 21.89
N SER A 518 6.75 -0.27 21.76
CA SER A 518 8.03 -0.42 22.49
C SER A 518 7.94 -0.92 23.94
N ARG A 519 6.92 -1.70 24.30
CA ARG A 519 6.90 -2.38 25.60
C ARG A 519 7.87 -3.56 25.56
N ASN A 520 8.73 -3.68 26.57
CA ASN A 520 9.56 -4.87 26.73
C ASN A 520 8.68 -6.12 26.86
N LEU A 521 8.98 -7.15 26.08
CA LEU A 521 8.25 -8.41 26.05
C LEU A 521 8.29 -9.16 27.40
N SER A 522 9.27 -8.90 28.26
CA SER A 522 9.29 -9.44 29.63
C SER A 522 8.17 -8.88 30.51
N ASN A 523 7.63 -7.70 30.17
CA ASN A 523 6.60 -6.99 30.94
C ASN A 523 5.18 -7.19 30.41
N VAL A 524 4.97 -8.03 29.38
CA VAL A 524 3.64 -8.31 28.83
C VAL A 524 3.08 -9.65 29.34
N PRO A 525 1.76 -9.89 29.28
CA PRO A 525 1.17 -11.17 29.68
C PRO A 525 1.83 -12.36 28.98
N ALA A 526 2.06 -13.46 29.71
CA ALA A 526 2.76 -14.64 29.19
C ALA A 526 2.14 -15.23 27.92
N VAL A 527 0.82 -15.10 27.76
CA VAL A 527 0.08 -15.48 26.54
C VAL A 527 0.67 -14.84 25.28
N VAL A 528 1.11 -13.58 25.35
CA VAL A 528 1.73 -12.88 24.22
C VAL A 528 3.00 -13.60 23.79
N ARG A 529 3.86 -14.00 24.73
CA ARG A 529 5.07 -14.80 24.44
C ARG A 529 4.70 -16.17 23.86
N HIS A 530 3.69 -16.83 24.41
CA HIS A 530 3.24 -18.13 23.93
C HIS A 530 2.77 -18.10 22.47
N VAL A 531 2.13 -16.99 22.05
CA VAL A 531 1.74 -16.77 20.64
C VAL A 531 2.98 -16.74 19.74
N PHE A 532 4.00 -15.97 20.10
CA PHE A 532 5.23 -15.88 19.29
C PHE A 532 6.04 -17.19 19.30
N ILE A 533 6.10 -17.90 20.43
CA ILE A 533 6.68 -19.25 20.49
C ILE A 533 5.95 -20.18 19.50
N ALA A 534 4.62 -20.24 19.56
CA ALA A 534 3.83 -21.08 18.67
C ALA A 534 4.03 -20.72 17.18
N ARG A 535 4.15 -19.42 16.87
CA ARG A 535 4.42 -18.92 15.52
C ARG A 535 5.79 -19.36 15.01
N ILE A 536 6.85 -19.16 15.79
CA ILE A 536 8.22 -19.55 15.45
C ILE A 536 8.31 -21.08 15.28
N LEU A 537 7.72 -21.84 16.20
CA LEU A 537 7.69 -23.31 16.12
C LEU A 537 6.99 -23.78 14.84
N LYS A 538 5.84 -23.20 14.49
CA LYS A 538 5.14 -23.49 13.23
C LYS A 538 6.05 -23.22 12.02
N ALA A 539 6.75 -22.08 12.00
CA ALA A 539 7.60 -21.69 10.88
C ALA A 539 8.78 -22.65 10.64
N ILE A 540 9.56 -22.96 11.68
CA ILE A 540 10.70 -23.89 11.56
C ILE A 540 10.24 -25.32 11.28
N CYS A 541 9.10 -25.72 11.82
CA CYS A 541 8.52 -27.03 11.58
C CYS A 541 8.07 -27.20 10.13
N LEU A 542 7.43 -26.18 9.54
CA LEU A 542 7.07 -26.15 8.12
C LEU A 542 8.32 -26.17 7.22
N LEU A 543 9.38 -25.46 7.61
CA LEU A 543 10.66 -25.52 6.92
C LEU A 543 11.20 -26.95 6.90
N GLY A 544 11.25 -27.62 8.05
CA GLY A 544 11.68 -29.03 8.15
C GLY A 544 10.77 -30.01 7.42
N TYR A 545 9.46 -29.76 7.39
CA TYR A 545 8.49 -30.60 6.68
C TYR A 545 8.73 -30.60 5.17
N ASN A 546 9.04 -29.43 4.60
CA ASN A 546 9.21 -29.27 3.16
C ASN A 546 10.62 -29.58 2.64
N ILE A 547 11.62 -29.69 3.53
CA ILE A 547 13.00 -30.05 3.18
C ILE A 547 13.25 -31.55 3.40
N ARG A 548 13.73 -32.24 2.36
CA ARG A 548 14.09 -33.67 2.41
C ARG A 548 15.47 -33.89 3.04
N ASN A 549 15.65 -33.52 4.30
CA ASN A 549 16.91 -33.70 5.04
C ASN A 549 16.66 -34.10 6.50
N ASP A 550 16.99 -35.34 6.85
CA ASP A 550 16.70 -35.89 8.18
C ASP A 550 17.57 -35.30 9.29
N LEU A 551 18.76 -34.76 8.97
CA LEU A 551 19.58 -34.06 9.97
C LEU A 551 18.87 -32.80 10.48
N ILE A 552 18.19 -32.07 9.59
CA ILE A 552 17.41 -30.89 9.96
C ILE A 552 16.21 -31.29 10.82
N LYS A 553 15.46 -32.31 10.38
CA LYS A 553 14.31 -32.82 11.12
C LYS A 553 14.69 -33.20 12.54
N ASN A 554 15.81 -33.89 12.71
CA ASN A 554 16.34 -34.26 14.02
C ASN A 554 16.75 -33.05 14.86
N LYS A 555 17.40 -32.04 14.27
CA LYS A 555 17.74 -30.79 14.97
C LYS A 555 16.50 -30.02 15.44
N ILE A 556 15.50 -29.87 14.58
CA ILE A 556 14.23 -29.23 14.92
C ILE A 556 13.56 -30.00 16.07
N ARG A 557 13.48 -31.32 15.96
CA ARG A 557 12.92 -32.18 17.01
C ARG A 557 13.64 -32.00 18.35
N GLN A 558 14.97 -32.00 18.35
CA GLN A 558 15.78 -31.78 19.56
C GLN A 558 15.48 -30.42 20.20
N LEU A 559 15.38 -29.37 19.39
CA LEU A 559 15.04 -28.01 19.84
C LEU A 559 13.61 -27.90 20.40
N LEU A 560 12.63 -28.63 19.85
CA LEU A 560 11.29 -28.68 20.43
C LEU A 560 11.28 -29.43 21.77
N VAL A 561 11.99 -30.56 21.84
CA VAL A 561 12.06 -31.38 23.05
C VAL A 561 12.80 -30.66 24.18
N SER A 562 13.79 -29.82 23.89
CA SER A 562 14.53 -29.06 24.91
C SER A 562 13.68 -28.01 25.62
N LEU A 563 12.52 -27.63 25.08
CA LEU A 563 11.55 -26.76 25.76
C LEU A 563 10.86 -27.45 26.94
N ARG A 564 10.96 -28.78 27.05
CA ARG A 564 10.37 -29.56 28.14
C ARG A 564 11.42 -29.77 29.24
N TYR A 565 11.14 -29.23 30.42
CA TYR A 565 11.90 -29.51 31.65
C TYR A 565 10.99 -30.08 32.74
N GLU A 566 11.58 -30.76 33.73
CA GLU A 566 10.83 -31.45 34.80
C GLU A 566 9.93 -30.47 35.58
N GLY A 567 8.65 -30.84 35.73
CA GLY A 567 7.65 -30.05 36.45
C GLY A 567 6.99 -28.91 35.67
N CYS A 568 7.35 -28.69 34.40
CA CYS A 568 6.75 -27.63 33.56
C CYS A 568 5.42 -28.05 32.93
N VAL A 569 4.36 -27.25 33.09
CA VAL A 569 3.10 -27.37 32.34
C VAL A 569 3.19 -26.52 31.08
N LEU A 570 3.23 -27.17 29.92
CA LEU A 570 3.33 -26.48 28.63
C LEU A 570 2.00 -25.80 28.25
N PRO A 571 2.02 -24.53 27.78
CA PRO A 571 0.84 -23.85 27.26
C PRO A 571 0.16 -24.59 26.10
N SER A 572 -1.17 -24.56 26.05
CA SER A 572 -1.99 -25.21 25.01
C SER A 572 -1.64 -24.75 23.58
N LEU A 573 -1.18 -23.51 23.42
CA LEU A 573 -0.83 -22.92 22.12
C LEU A 573 0.28 -23.66 21.37
N TYR A 574 1.22 -24.30 22.08
CA TYR A 574 2.36 -24.98 21.46
C TYR A 574 2.72 -26.33 22.07
N SER A 575 2.11 -26.75 23.19
CA SER A 575 2.30 -28.08 23.79
C SER A 575 2.14 -29.20 22.77
N ARG A 576 1.13 -29.12 21.90
CA ARG A 576 0.89 -30.11 20.82
C ARG A 576 2.12 -30.37 19.94
N TYR A 577 2.95 -29.36 19.69
CA TYR A 577 4.16 -29.53 18.87
C TYR A 577 5.25 -30.24 19.67
N VAL A 578 5.47 -29.82 20.92
CA VAL A 578 6.48 -30.40 21.80
C VAL A 578 6.16 -31.87 22.09
N ASP A 579 4.90 -32.18 22.40
CA ASP A 579 4.42 -33.53 22.70
C ASP A 579 4.59 -34.46 21.49
N ALA A 580 4.21 -33.98 20.31
CA ALA A 580 4.37 -34.73 19.08
C ALA A 580 5.86 -34.96 18.74
N ALA A 581 6.70 -33.94 18.93
CA ALA A 581 8.14 -34.03 18.72
C ALA A 581 8.82 -35.03 19.66
N SER A 582 8.36 -35.19 20.91
CA SER A 582 8.87 -36.21 21.82
C SER A 582 8.69 -37.63 21.25
N ASN A 583 7.56 -37.89 20.58
CA ASN A 583 7.24 -39.19 20.01
C ASN A 583 8.06 -39.48 18.75
N SER A 584 7.85 -38.73 17.67
CA SER A 584 8.52 -38.94 16.39
C SER A 584 8.38 -37.73 15.47
N TRP A 585 9.17 -37.69 14.40
CA TRP A 585 8.98 -36.69 13.35
C TRP A 585 7.61 -36.84 12.66
N ASP A 586 7.12 -38.06 12.48
CA ASP A 586 5.85 -38.32 11.81
C ASP A 586 4.65 -37.80 12.61
N GLU A 587 4.68 -37.92 13.94
CA GLU A 587 3.67 -37.31 14.80
C GLU A 587 3.75 -35.79 14.76
N LEU A 588 4.96 -35.21 14.76
CA LEU A 588 5.15 -33.77 14.60
C LEU A 588 4.62 -33.28 13.24
N ALA A 589 4.89 -34.02 12.16
CA ALA A 589 4.39 -33.77 10.81
C ALA A 589 2.85 -33.72 10.77
N LYS A 590 2.18 -34.67 11.43
CA LYS A 590 0.71 -34.67 11.58
C LYS A 590 0.21 -33.47 12.38
N ALA A 591 0.90 -33.11 13.47
CA ALA A 591 0.53 -31.95 14.29
C ALA A 591 0.65 -30.63 13.51
N ILE A 592 1.67 -30.49 12.66
CA ILE A 592 1.86 -29.34 11.78
C ILE A 592 0.75 -29.26 10.72
N CYS A 593 0.44 -30.38 10.05
CA CYS A 593 -0.60 -30.41 9.02
C CYS A 593 -1.97 -30.00 9.58
N ARG A 594 -2.27 -30.40 10.81
CA ARG A 594 -3.53 -30.05 11.51
C ARG A 594 -3.48 -28.69 12.21
N SER A 595 -2.38 -27.93 12.06
CA SER A 595 -2.17 -26.72 12.86
C SER A 595 -3.21 -25.63 12.61
N LEU A 596 -3.80 -25.60 11.41
CA LEU A 596 -4.78 -24.63 10.91
C LEU A 596 -6.17 -25.25 10.65
N GLN A 597 -6.43 -26.49 11.08
CA GLN A 597 -7.65 -27.23 10.72
C GLN A 597 -8.98 -26.56 11.13
N HIS A 598 -8.94 -25.68 12.13
CA HIS A 598 -10.11 -24.98 12.67
C HIS A 598 -9.97 -23.46 12.62
N ASP A 599 -8.98 -22.96 11.87
CA ASP A 599 -8.80 -21.52 11.71
C ASP A 599 -9.77 -20.99 10.64
N THR A 600 -10.35 -19.82 10.88
CA THR A 600 -11.34 -19.19 9.98
C THR A 600 -10.69 -18.26 8.96
N MET A 601 -9.42 -17.90 9.18
CA MET A 601 -8.68 -16.88 8.44
C MET A 601 -7.44 -17.45 7.73
N ASP A 602 -7.07 -18.70 7.94
CA ASP A 602 -5.99 -19.35 7.20
C ASP A 602 -6.25 -20.86 7.09
N GLU A 603 -5.67 -21.49 6.09
CA GLU A 603 -5.79 -22.94 5.89
C GLU A 603 -4.44 -23.52 5.44
N MET A 604 -4.24 -24.82 5.68
CA MET A 604 -3.04 -25.51 5.20
C MET A 604 -3.27 -26.00 3.76
N ILE A 605 -2.40 -25.61 2.84
CA ILE A 605 -2.47 -25.96 1.42
C ILE A 605 -1.33 -26.91 1.05
N GLN A 606 -1.65 -27.98 0.32
CA GLN A 606 -0.65 -28.79 -0.38
C GLN A 606 -0.74 -28.54 -1.89
N LEU A 607 0.35 -28.08 -2.48
CA LEU A 607 0.45 -27.81 -3.91
C LEU A 607 0.92 -29.05 -4.68
N LEU A 608 0.14 -29.44 -5.67
CA LEU A 608 0.43 -30.56 -6.55
C LEU A 608 0.44 -30.08 -8.00
N HIS A 609 1.61 -30.06 -8.64
CA HIS A 609 1.65 -29.80 -10.07
C HIS A 609 0.96 -30.95 -10.84
N LYS A 610 0.05 -30.63 -11.77
CA LYS A 610 -0.78 -31.61 -12.50
C LYS A 610 0.02 -32.70 -13.20
N SER A 611 1.19 -32.35 -13.76
CA SER A 611 2.06 -33.32 -14.45
C SER A 611 2.66 -34.39 -13.53
N LYS A 612 2.57 -34.22 -12.20
CA LYS A 612 3.10 -35.12 -11.18
C LYS A 612 2.02 -35.55 -10.19
N ALA A 613 0.77 -35.12 -10.37
CA ALA A 613 -0.31 -35.43 -9.46
C ALA A 613 -0.64 -36.94 -9.52
N PRO A 614 -0.75 -37.64 -8.38
CA PRO A 614 -1.09 -39.05 -8.37
C PRO A 614 -2.53 -39.28 -8.84
N ALA A 615 -2.79 -40.43 -9.50
CA ALA A 615 -4.12 -40.80 -10.00
C ALA A 615 -5.16 -41.08 -8.90
N ARG A 616 -4.71 -41.27 -7.65
CA ARG A 616 -5.54 -41.35 -6.43
C ARG A 616 -4.86 -40.50 -5.35
N GLY A 617 -5.57 -39.49 -4.84
CA GLY A 617 -5.07 -38.61 -3.78
C GLY A 617 -5.09 -39.31 -2.41
N CYS A 618 -4.07 -39.05 -1.60
CA CYS A 618 -4.04 -39.46 -0.19
C CYS A 618 -4.43 -38.25 0.64
N ILE A 619 -5.71 -38.15 1.00
CA ILE A 619 -6.24 -36.98 1.72
C ILE A 619 -5.56 -36.87 3.08
N LEU A 620 -4.70 -35.86 3.24
CA LEU A 620 -4.11 -35.51 4.53
C LEU A 620 -5.15 -34.76 5.39
N PRO A 621 -5.50 -35.25 6.59
CA PRO A 621 -6.47 -34.57 7.45
C PRO A 621 -5.99 -33.16 7.82
N GLY A 622 -6.83 -32.15 7.57
CA GLY A 622 -6.54 -30.74 7.86
C GLY A 622 -5.76 -30.01 6.78
N VAL A 623 -5.53 -30.63 5.61
CA VAL A 623 -4.82 -30.02 4.48
C VAL A 623 -5.70 -30.05 3.23
N ARG A 624 -5.82 -28.90 2.55
CA ARG A 624 -6.50 -28.80 1.26
C ARG A 624 -5.49 -29.01 0.14
N GLU A 625 -5.72 -30.01 -0.69
CA GLU A 625 -4.92 -30.26 -1.89
C GLU A 625 -5.34 -29.30 -3.02
N VAL A 626 -4.36 -28.66 -3.66
CA VAL A 626 -4.58 -27.76 -4.80
C VAL A 626 -3.71 -28.24 -5.96
N VAL A 627 -4.39 -28.76 -7.00
CA VAL A 627 -3.75 -29.19 -8.23
C VAL A 627 -3.69 -28.02 -9.19
N TYR A 628 -2.50 -27.70 -9.70
CA TYR A 628 -2.31 -26.53 -10.58
C TYR A 628 -1.46 -26.87 -11.82
N ASP A 629 -1.64 -26.06 -12.85
CA ASP A 629 -0.89 -26.11 -14.13
C ASP A 629 0.11 -24.95 -14.25
N ASP A 630 -0.30 -23.74 -13.88
CA ASP A 630 0.53 -22.53 -13.85
C ASP A 630 0.46 -21.92 -12.45
N LEU A 631 1.60 -21.46 -11.92
CA LEU A 631 1.66 -20.83 -10.59
C LEU A 631 0.75 -19.59 -10.52
N MET A 632 0.52 -18.91 -11.64
CA MET A 632 -0.33 -17.72 -11.70
C MET A 632 -1.82 -18.05 -11.54
N ASP A 633 -2.23 -19.30 -11.78
CA ASP A 633 -3.64 -19.72 -11.71
C ASP A 633 -4.03 -20.11 -10.27
N ILE A 634 -3.05 -20.27 -9.36
CA ILE A 634 -3.27 -20.72 -7.98
C ILE A 634 -4.23 -19.81 -7.21
N ARG A 635 -4.22 -18.49 -7.44
CA ARG A 635 -5.14 -17.58 -6.76
C ARG A 635 -6.60 -17.91 -7.06
N GLU A 636 -6.92 -18.14 -8.33
CA GLU A 636 -8.28 -18.47 -8.77
C GLU A 636 -8.72 -19.84 -8.25
N LEU A 637 -7.78 -20.78 -8.09
CA LEU A 637 -8.06 -22.11 -7.52
C LEU A 637 -8.31 -22.09 -6.00
N LEU A 638 -7.78 -21.08 -5.31
CA LEU A 638 -7.91 -20.94 -3.86
C LEU A 638 -9.18 -20.19 -3.47
N ASP A 639 -9.68 -19.29 -4.31
CA ASP A 639 -10.92 -18.57 -4.07
C ASP A 639 -12.13 -19.53 -4.16
N PRO A 640 -13.09 -19.45 -3.22
CA PRO A 640 -14.27 -20.29 -3.29
C PRO A 640 -15.14 -19.85 -4.47
N THR A 641 -15.16 -20.63 -5.56
CA THR A 641 -16.20 -20.48 -6.58
C THR A 641 -17.56 -20.73 -5.92
N PRO A 642 -18.52 -19.77 -5.98
CA PRO A 642 -19.90 -20.10 -5.68
C PRO A 642 -20.34 -21.12 -6.73
N ILE A 643 -20.58 -22.35 -6.29
CA ILE A 643 -21.32 -23.33 -7.08
C ILE A 643 -22.77 -22.84 -7.09
N HIS A 644 -23.06 -21.90 -7.98
CA HIS A 644 -24.42 -21.63 -8.42
C HIS A 644 -24.52 -22.08 -9.88
N ASP A 645 -25.48 -22.98 -10.12
CA ASP A 645 -25.95 -23.37 -11.43
C ASP A 645 -26.12 -22.13 -12.30
N THR A 646 -25.19 -21.91 -13.22
CA THR A 646 -25.26 -20.80 -14.17
C THR A 646 -25.21 -21.40 -15.57
N THR A 647 -26.27 -21.14 -16.32
CA THR A 647 -26.50 -21.64 -17.68
C THR A 647 -25.27 -21.51 -18.57
N GLN A 648 -25.02 -22.58 -19.35
CA GLN A 648 -23.87 -22.84 -20.24
C GLN A 648 -23.35 -21.64 -21.06
N SER A 649 -24.19 -20.65 -21.36
CA SER A 649 -23.85 -19.45 -22.13
C SER A 649 -23.03 -18.39 -21.36
N GLU A 650 -23.13 -18.30 -20.03
CA GLU A 650 -22.37 -17.31 -19.24
C GLU A 650 -20.97 -17.84 -18.87
N SER A 651 -20.84 -19.16 -18.68
CA SER A 651 -19.54 -19.81 -18.44
C SER A 651 -18.57 -19.64 -19.61
N GLU A 652 -19.05 -19.72 -20.86
CA GLU A 652 -18.21 -19.51 -22.05
C GLU A 652 -17.79 -18.05 -22.21
N GLN A 653 -18.64 -17.08 -21.84
CA GLN A 653 -18.31 -15.66 -21.89
C GLN A 653 -17.31 -15.29 -20.79
N ILE A 654 -17.46 -15.85 -19.59
CA ILE A 654 -16.51 -15.69 -18.48
C ILE A 654 -15.17 -16.35 -18.85
N ALA A 655 -15.18 -17.57 -19.41
CA ALA A 655 -13.97 -18.24 -19.88
C ALA A 655 -13.26 -17.47 -21.01
N ALA A 656 -14.02 -16.89 -21.95
CA ALA A 656 -13.49 -16.05 -23.01
C ALA A 656 -12.91 -14.73 -22.45
N ALA A 657 -13.60 -14.09 -21.51
CA ALA A 657 -13.12 -12.88 -20.84
C ALA A 657 -11.84 -13.15 -20.04
N ILE A 658 -11.77 -14.26 -19.30
CA ILE A 658 -10.58 -14.72 -18.58
C ILE A 658 -9.44 -14.99 -19.56
N PHE A 659 -9.70 -15.67 -20.68
CA PHE A 659 -8.68 -15.93 -21.71
C PHE A 659 -8.15 -14.63 -22.33
N ILE A 660 -9.03 -13.66 -22.62
CA ILE A 660 -8.63 -12.35 -23.13
C ILE A 660 -7.82 -11.58 -22.08
N GLN A 661 -8.22 -11.61 -20.81
CA GLN A 661 -7.47 -11.00 -19.71
C GLN A 661 -6.09 -11.64 -19.54
N ARG A 662 -6.00 -12.98 -19.65
CA ARG A 662 -4.75 -13.76 -19.60
C ARG A 662 -3.78 -13.36 -20.70
N ILE A 663 -4.25 -13.25 -21.95
CA ILE A 663 -3.45 -12.79 -23.08
C ILE A 663 -3.03 -11.32 -22.88
N TYR A 664 -3.96 -10.46 -22.43
CA TYR A 664 -3.68 -9.04 -22.20
C TYR A 664 -2.63 -8.84 -21.10
N ARG A 665 -2.70 -9.57 -19.98
CA ARG A 665 -1.71 -9.54 -18.89
C ARG A 665 -0.34 -10.05 -19.34
N LYS A 666 -0.26 -11.15 -20.10
CA LYS A 666 1.01 -11.63 -20.69
C LYS A 666 1.63 -10.60 -21.64
N VAL A 667 0.81 -9.95 -22.48
CA VAL A 667 1.28 -8.88 -23.39
C VAL A 667 1.72 -7.63 -22.63
N LEU A 668 1.04 -7.27 -21.53
CA LEU A 668 1.43 -6.15 -20.67
C LEU A 668 2.73 -6.42 -19.92
N HIS A 669 2.94 -7.66 -19.46
CA HIS A 669 4.17 -8.06 -18.80
C HIS A 669 5.37 -8.00 -19.76
N HIS A 670 5.22 -8.55 -20.98
CA HIS A 670 6.22 -8.41 -22.04
C HIS A 670 6.47 -6.96 -22.46
N ARG A 671 5.46 -6.08 -22.38
CA ARG A 671 5.63 -4.65 -22.70
C ARG A 671 6.32 -3.89 -21.58
N ARG A 672 6.08 -4.23 -20.31
CA ARG A 672 6.72 -3.62 -19.13
C ARG A 672 8.21 -3.94 -19.08
N ASP A 673 8.57 -5.17 -19.41
CA ASP A 673 9.98 -5.57 -19.53
C ASP A 673 10.69 -4.79 -20.64
N VAL A 674 10.04 -4.55 -21.78
CA VAL A 674 10.67 -3.85 -22.92
C VAL A 674 10.79 -2.33 -22.70
N SER A 675 9.96 -1.72 -21.86
CA SER A 675 9.89 -0.25 -21.70
C SER A 675 10.89 0.37 -20.71
N LYS A 676 11.74 -0.40 -20.02
CA LYS A 676 12.68 0.11 -18.99
C LYS A 676 14.16 -0.25 -19.20
N ILE A 677 14.54 -0.85 -20.33
CA ILE A 677 15.84 -1.54 -20.48
C ILE A 677 16.80 -0.70 -21.34
N GLY A 678 17.85 -0.13 -20.73
CA GLY A 678 18.97 0.48 -21.46
C GLY A 678 19.85 -0.58 -22.16
N THR A 679 20.60 -0.17 -23.18
CA THR A 679 21.46 -1.04 -24.02
C THR A 679 22.39 -1.96 -23.21
N THR A 680 22.96 -1.49 -22.10
CA THR A 680 23.82 -2.27 -21.20
C THR A 680 23.15 -3.51 -20.62
N SER A 681 21.85 -3.42 -20.27
CA SER A 681 21.11 -4.55 -19.72
C SER A 681 20.65 -5.55 -20.80
N LEU A 682 20.43 -5.08 -22.02
CA LEU A 682 20.18 -5.93 -23.18
C LEU A 682 21.43 -6.77 -23.53
N HIS A 683 22.61 -6.14 -23.50
CA HIS A 683 23.90 -6.81 -23.65
C HIS A 683 24.07 -7.95 -22.63
N ALA A 684 23.89 -7.66 -21.34
CA ALA A 684 24.07 -8.65 -20.27
C ALA A 684 23.13 -9.87 -20.44
N ARG A 685 21.87 -9.64 -20.84
CA ARG A 685 20.89 -10.70 -21.07
C ARG A 685 21.26 -11.60 -22.25
N ILE A 686 21.64 -11.00 -23.38
CA ILE A 686 22.03 -11.74 -24.58
C ILE A 686 23.32 -12.53 -24.33
N TYR A 687 24.28 -11.91 -23.64
CA TYR A 687 25.53 -12.56 -23.26
C TYR A 687 25.28 -13.78 -22.35
N ALA A 688 24.43 -13.63 -21.33
CA ALA A 688 24.03 -14.74 -20.47
C ALA A 688 23.34 -15.88 -21.25
N SER A 689 22.53 -15.53 -22.25
CA SER A 689 21.89 -16.52 -23.12
C SER A 689 22.92 -17.28 -23.98
N CYS A 690 23.94 -16.61 -24.52
CA CYS A 690 25.01 -17.29 -25.26
C CYS A 690 25.83 -18.20 -24.34
N THR A 691 26.21 -17.73 -23.15
CA THR A 691 27.00 -18.52 -22.19
C THR A 691 26.30 -19.80 -21.74
N LYS A 692 24.97 -19.77 -21.60
CA LYS A 692 24.18 -20.94 -21.22
C LYS A 692 24.22 -22.05 -22.28
N GLU A 693 24.18 -21.68 -23.56
CA GLU A 693 24.08 -22.63 -24.68
C GLU A 693 25.44 -23.10 -25.21
N VAL A 694 26.55 -22.74 -24.55
CA VAL A 694 27.90 -23.20 -24.92
C VAL A 694 28.00 -24.73 -24.93
N SER A 695 27.28 -25.40 -24.04
CA SER A 695 27.25 -26.87 -23.96
C SER A 695 26.68 -27.54 -25.22
N GLN A 696 25.98 -26.81 -26.09
CA GLN A 696 25.41 -27.33 -27.34
C GLN A 696 26.40 -27.32 -28.52
N LEU A 697 27.60 -26.73 -28.36
CA LEU A 697 28.57 -26.55 -29.46
C LEU A 697 29.51 -27.76 -29.72
N GLY A 698 29.29 -28.89 -29.05
CA GLY A 698 30.08 -30.12 -29.22
C GLY A 698 31.50 -30.08 -28.62
N ASP A 699 32.27 -31.16 -28.81
CA ASP A 699 33.52 -31.41 -28.06
C ASP A 699 34.77 -30.65 -28.54
N ASN A 700 34.70 -29.83 -29.60
CA ASN A 700 35.85 -29.00 -30.01
C ASN A 700 35.51 -27.76 -30.87
N PRO A 701 34.77 -26.77 -30.35
CA PRO A 701 34.29 -25.62 -31.13
C PRO A 701 35.36 -24.56 -31.44
N GLY A 702 36.60 -24.73 -30.95
CA GLY A 702 37.78 -23.95 -31.31
C GLY A 702 37.54 -22.46 -31.61
N ARG A 703 37.71 -22.08 -32.88
CA ARG A 703 37.52 -20.70 -33.38
C ARG A 703 36.05 -20.25 -33.32
N TYR A 704 35.10 -21.14 -33.58
CA TYR A 704 33.67 -20.83 -33.62
C TYR A 704 33.15 -20.42 -32.23
N LEU A 705 33.64 -21.05 -31.16
CA LEU A 705 33.29 -20.66 -29.79
C LEU A 705 33.64 -19.20 -29.48
N ARG A 706 34.77 -18.71 -29.98
CA ARG A 706 35.18 -17.31 -29.83
C ARG A 706 34.25 -16.36 -30.58
N LEU A 707 33.78 -16.77 -31.76
CA LEU A 707 32.78 -16.02 -32.52
C LEU A 707 31.42 -16.00 -31.79
N PHE A 708 31.03 -17.13 -31.20
CA PHE A 708 29.77 -17.35 -30.52
C PHE A 708 29.65 -16.59 -29.18
N LEU A 709 30.75 -16.46 -28.42
CA LEU A 709 30.78 -15.78 -27.13
C LEU A 709 31.27 -14.32 -27.17
N GLY A 710 31.85 -13.87 -28.28
CA GLY A 710 32.30 -12.49 -28.41
C GLY A 710 31.46 -11.71 -29.41
N PRO A 711 31.75 -11.79 -30.72
CA PRO A 711 31.05 -11.03 -31.76
C PRO A 711 29.54 -11.31 -31.93
N LEU A 712 29.07 -12.56 -31.77
CA LEU A 712 27.66 -12.93 -32.00
C LEU A 712 26.66 -12.22 -31.05
N PRO A 713 26.91 -12.09 -29.74
CA PRO A 713 26.09 -11.29 -28.85
C PRO A 713 25.81 -9.87 -29.36
N HIS A 714 26.81 -9.21 -29.97
CA HIS A 714 26.64 -7.86 -30.54
C HIS A 714 25.68 -7.85 -31.73
N VAL A 715 25.73 -8.87 -32.60
CA VAL A 715 24.77 -9.05 -33.72
C VAL A 715 23.34 -9.19 -33.20
N LEU A 716 23.16 -9.98 -32.13
CA LEU A 716 21.86 -10.23 -31.51
C LEU A 716 21.29 -8.98 -30.82
N VAL A 717 22.16 -8.15 -30.23
CA VAL A 717 21.77 -6.83 -29.69
C VAL A 717 21.25 -5.96 -30.83
N CYS A 718 21.98 -5.85 -31.95
CA CYS A 718 21.54 -5.06 -33.10
C CYS A 718 20.17 -5.49 -33.61
N LEU A 719 19.95 -6.80 -33.77
CA LEU A 719 18.68 -7.35 -34.24
C LEU A 719 17.52 -7.09 -33.27
N GLU A 720 17.75 -7.21 -31.97
CA GLU A 720 16.72 -6.96 -30.97
C GLU A 720 16.36 -5.47 -30.88
N THR A 721 17.34 -4.58 -30.98
CA THR A 721 17.11 -3.12 -31.07
C THR A 721 16.28 -2.77 -32.31
N VAL A 722 16.65 -3.28 -33.50
CA VAL A 722 15.88 -3.07 -34.74
C VAL A 722 14.44 -3.57 -34.59
N ARG A 723 14.23 -4.71 -33.92
CA ARG A 723 12.89 -5.25 -33.65
C ARG A 723 12.07 -4.33 -32.74
N ILE A 724 12.69 -3.78 -31.70
CA ILE A 724 12.04 -2.83 -30.78
C ILE A 724 11.67 -1.53 -31.52
N ASP A 725 12.60 -0.98 -32.30
CA ASP A 725 12.41 0.28 -33.00
C ASP A 725 11.37 0.17 -34.13
N THR A 726 11.38 -0.91 -34.91
CA THR A 726 10.34 -1.17 -35.93
C THR A 726 8.94 -1.25 -35.31
N LEU A 727 8.79 -1.80 -34.10
CA LEU A 727 7.51 -1.83 -33.39
C LEU A 727 7.07 -0.44 -32.90
N SER A 728 8.02 0.36 -32.41
CA SER A 728 7.79 1.75 -32.00
C SER A 728 7.34 2.61 -33.19
N GLU A 729 8.10 2.57 -34.28
CA GLU A 729 7.79 3.34 -35.49
C GLU A 729 6.51 2.88 -36.18
N ARG A 730 6.19 1.58 -36.15
CA ARG A 730 4.87 1.08 -36.59
C ARG A 730 3.72 1.67 -35.76
N LYS A 731 3.90 1.83 -34.45
CA LYS A 731 2.88 2.44 -33.56
C LYS A 731 2.75 3.93 -33.86
N ARG A 732 3.85 4.62 -34.13
CA ARG A 732 3.88 6.04 -34.51
C ARG A 732 3.20 6.28 -35.86
N ALA A 733 3.55 5.48 -36.88
CA ALA A 733 2.94 5.53 -38.20
C ALA A 733 1.44 5.23 -38.16
N LYS A 734 0.98 4.22 -37.40
CA LYS A 734 -0.45 3.94 -37.21
C LYS A 734 -1.21 5.08 -36.52
N LYS A 735 -0.57 5.81 -35.60
CA LYS A 735 -1.18 6.99 -34.97
C LYS A 735 -1.31 8.16 -35.96
N ARG A 736 -0.31 8.36 -36.83
CA ARG A 736 -0.35 9.37 -37.90
C ARG A 736 -1.40 9.05 -38.96
N LEU A 737 -1.56 7.77 -39.32
CA LEU A 737 -2.55 7.30 -40.29
C LEU A 737 -3.99 7.66 -39.89
N LYS A 738 -4.30 7.76 -38.59
CA LYS A 738 -5.60 8.18 -38.08
C LYS A 738 -5.90 9.67 -38.26
N LYS A 739 -4.91 10.48 -38.67
CA LYS A 739 -4.98 11.95 -38.71
C LYS A 739 -4.65 12.55 -40.08
N CYS A 740 -4.33 11.74 -41.09
CA CYS A 740 -3.77 12.22 -42.37
C CYS A 740 -4.81 12.33 -43.50
N SER A 741 -4.47 13.13 -44.51
CA SER A 741 -5.24 13.31 -45.74
C SER A 741 -5.05 12.14 -46.73
N PRO A 742 -5.92 11.99 -47.76
CA PRO A 742 -5.87 10.85 -48.70
C PRO A 742 -4.53 10.68 -49.46
N HIS A 743 -3.84 11.78 -49.80
CA HIS A 743 -2.56 11.73 -50.54
C HIS A 743 -1.38 11.31 -49.63
N GLU A 744 -1.39 11.68 -48.34
CA GLU A 744 -0.38 11.26 -47.37
C GLU A 744 -0.56 9.79 -46.93
N THR A 745 -1.76 9.25 -47.15
CA THR A 745 -2.12 7.88 -46.78
C THR A 745 -1.38 6.83 -47.61
N HIS A 746 -1.12 7.10 -48.90
CA HIS A 746 -0.37 6.16 -49.75
C HIS A 746 1.10 6.04 -49.31
N ALA A 747 1.80 7.17 -49.17
CA ALA A 747 3.19 7.20 -48.71
C ALA A 747 3.36 6.57 -47.32
N LEU A 748 2.40 6.78 -46.41
CA LEU A 748 2.43 6.20 -45.07
C LEU A 748 2.13 4.68 -45.07
N ASN A 749 1.34 4.20 -46.04
CA ASN A 749 1.11 2.77 -46.24
C ASN A 749 2.35 2.07 -46.82
N ASP A 750 3.04 2.70 -47.77
CA ASP A 750 4.30 2.20 -48.33
C ASP A 750 5.37 2.12 -47.22
N TRP A 751 5.46 3.16 -46.38
CA TRP A 751 6.31 3.17 -45.20
C TRP A 751 5.99 2.05 -44.21
N LEU A 752 4.70 1.83 -43.91
CA LEU A 752 4.26 0.72 -43.06
C LEU A 752 4.58 -0.65 -43.67
N MET A 753 4.59 -0.76 -45.00
CA MET A 753 4.99 -1.98 -45.70
C MET A 753 6.49 -2.23 -45.56
N GLN A 754 7.32 -1.19 -45.72
CA GLN A 754 8.77 -1.24 -45.49
C GLN A 754 9.10 -1.64 -44.04
N ILE A 755 8.48 -1.01 -43.03
CA ILE A 755 8.67 -1.38 -41.61
C ILE A 755 8.29 -2.83 -41.35
N LYS A 756 7.19 -3.33 -41.95
CA LYS A 756 6.79 -4.74 -41.81
C LYS A 756 7.82 -5.68 -42.46
N LYS A 757 8.40 -5.30 -43.60
CA LYS A 757 9.44 -6.07 -44.29
C LYS A 757 10.71 -6.16 -43.43
N VAL A 758 11.18 -5.03 -42.91
CA VAL A 758 12.35 -4.95 -42.01
C VAL A 758 12.13 -5.78 -40.75
N ASN A 759 10.99 -5.63 -40.07
CA ASN A 759 10.70 -6.40 -38.86
C ASN A 759 10.62 -7.91 -39.12
N ARG A 760 10.11 -8.34 -40.28
CA ARG A 760 10.12 -9.77 -40.66
C ARG A 760 11.53 -10.28 -40.90
N ALA A 761 12.36 -9.50 -41.59
CA ALA A 761 13.77 -9.85 -41.82
C ALA A 761 14.54 -9.96 -40.50
N ALA A 762 14.37 -8.98 -39.59
CA ALA A 762 15.00 -9.00 -38.27
C ALA A 762 14.58 -10.24 -37.45
N ILE A 763 13.29 -10.58 -37.41
CA ILE A 763 12.79 -11.78 -36.71
C ILE A 763 13.36 -13.05 -37.32
N ASN A 764 13.44 -13.13 -38.65
CA ASN A 764 13.96 -14.32 -39.33
C ASN A 764 15.45 -14.53 -39.08
N LEU A 765 16.25 -13.46 -39.13
CA LEU A 765 17.68 -13.51 -38.82
C LEU A 765 17.91 -13.82 -37.33
N GLN A 766 17.12 -13.21 -36.43
CA GLN A 766 17.20 -13.47 -35.00
C GLN A 766 16.87 -14.91 -34.64
N LYS A 767 15.89 -15.53 -35.31
CA LYS A 767 15.56 -16.95 -35.12
C LYS A 767 16.68 -17.88 -35.59
N GLN A 768 17.37 -17.53 -36.68
CA GLN A 768 18.46 -18.35 -37.20
C GLN A 768 19.72 -18.24 -36.33
N LEU A 769 20.03 -17.03 -35.87
CA LEU A 769 21.21 -16.70 -35.07
C LEU A 769 20.98 -16.79 -33.54
N SER A 770 19.79 -17.16 -33.09
CA SER A 770 19.50 -17.24 -31.65
C SER A 770 20.40 -18.28 -30.99
N PRO A 771 20.87 -18.08 -29.75
CA PRO A 771 21.86 -18.97 -29.13
C PRO A 771 21.45 -20.45 -29.04
N GLY A 772 20.15 -20.73 -28.90
CA GLY A 772 19.60 -22.10 -28.89
C GLY A 772 19.17 -22.63 -30.27
N SER A 773 19.62 -22.00 -31.36
CA SER A 773 19.34 -22.45 -32.72
C SER A 773 20.23 -23.63 -33.09
N VAL A 774 19.64 -24.69 -33.65
CA VAL A 774 20.36 -25.85 -34.22
C VAL A 774 21.38 -25.46 -35.31
N PHE A 775 21.32 -24.22 -35.82
CA PHE A 775 22.34 -23.66 -36.71
C PHE A 775 23.74 -23.73 -36.09
N HIS A 776 23.86 -23.49 -34.78
CA HIS A 776 25.16 -23.40 -34.11
C HIS A 776 25.81 -24.75 -33.84
N GLU A 777 25.04 -25.85 -33.84
CA GLU A 777 25.57 -27.23 -33.70
C GLU A 777 26.54 -27.59 -34.83
N ARG A 778 26.37 -26.97 -36.01
CA ARG A 778 27.20 -27.24 -37.20
C ARG A 778 28.52 -26.46 -37.19
N CYS A 779 28.69 -25.47 -36.32
CA CYS A 779 29.88 -24.63 -36.20
C CYS A 779 30.39 -24.05 -37.54
N ASP A 780 29.50 -23.77 -38.51
CA ASP A 780 29.85 -23.26 -39.84
C ASP A 780 30.13 -21.74 -39.81
N ASP A 781 31.41 -21.38 -39.80
CA ASP A 781 31.89 -20.00 -39.75
C ASP A 781 31.63 -19.22 -41.05
N LYS A 782 31.62 -19.90 -42.21
CA LYS A 782 31.30 -19.28 -43.51
C LYS A 782 29.83 -18.93 -43.60
N GLN A 783 28.94 -19.81 -43.15
CA GLN A 783 27.52 -19.55 -43.14
C GLN A 783 27.15 -18.48 -42.10
N LEU A 784 27.82 -18.48 -40.93
CA LEU A 784 27.65 -17.42 -39.92
C LEU A 784 28.04 -16.06 -40.48
N ARG A 785 29.16 -15.97 -41.21
CA ARG A 785 29.58 -14.74 -41.90
C ARG A 785 28.51 -14.21 -42.84
N LYS A 786 27.95 -15.07 -43.70
CA LYS A 786 26.90 -14.66 -44.63
C LYS A 786 25.67 -14.10 -43.92
N LEU A 787 25.24 -14.73 -42.81
CA LEU A 787 24.11 -14.24 -42.02
C LEU A 787 24.42 -12.89 -41.34
N VAL A 788 25.66 -12.65 -40.93
CA VAL A 788 26.07 -11.37 -40.34
C VAL A 788 26.18 -10.25 -41.38
N GLU A 789 26.60 -10.57 -42.60
CA GLU A 789 26.53 -9.65 -43.76
C GLU A 789 25.08 -9.27 -44.06
N GLU A 790 24.14 -10.23 -44.03
CA GLU A 790 22.70 -9.96 -44.16
C GLU A 790 22.15 -9.07 -43.03
N VAL A 791 22.67 -9.20 -41.80
CA VAL A 791 22.34 -8.29 -40.69
C VAL A 791 22.87 -6.89 -40.95
N ASN A 792 24.11 -6.74 -41.45
CA ASN A 792 24.69 -5.45 -41.79
C ASN A 792 23.90 -4.74 -42.89
N ASP A 793 23.50 -5.46 -43.93
CA ASP A 793 22.66 -4.92 -45.00
C ASP A 793 21.28 -4.49 -44.48
N LEU A 794 20.70 -5.26 -43.55
CA LEU A 794 19.43 -4.92 -42.91
C LEU A 794 19.53 -3.64 -42.07
N VAL A 795 20.58 -3.51 -41.26
CA VAL A 795 20.79 -2.33 -40.40
C VAL A 795 21.12 -1.09 -41.24
N SER A 796 21.89 -1.26 -42.33
CA SER A 796 22.25 -0.16 -43.23
C SER A 796 21.09 0.30 -44.12
N SER A 797 20.08 -0.55 -44.34
CA SER A 797 18.90 -0.24 -45.17
C SER A 797 17.66 0.15 -44.37
N LEU A 798 17.83 0.46 -43.07
CA LEU A 798 16.71 0.87 -42.22
C LEU A 798 16.11 2.18 -42.73
N PRO A 799 14.77 2.25 -42.85
CA PRO A 799 14.12 3.49 -43.27
C PRO A 799 14.13 4.56 -42.17
N PHE A 800 14.54 4.25 -40.94
CA PHE A 800 14.48 5.17 -39.79
C PHE A 800 15.74 5.06 -38.93
N ASP A 801 16.02 6.13 -38.17
CA ASP A 801 17.10 6.15 -37.19
C ASP A 801 16.74 5.30 -35.97
N THR A 802 17.70 4.51 -35.48
CA THR A 802 17.52 3.63 -34.32
C THR A 802 17.58 4.40 -33.00
N SER A 803 16.92 3.90 -31.97
CA SER A 803 16.87 4.54 -30.65
C SER A 803 18.19 4.49 -29.88
N SER A 804 19.11 3.62 -30.29
CA SER A 804 20.49 3.54 -29.79
C SER A 804 21.48 3.53 -30.96
N ASP A 805 22.68 4.06 -30.74
CA ASP A 805 23.78 3.97 -31.71
C ASP A 805 24.25 2.52 -31.82
N LEU A 806 23.87 1.86 -32.93
CA LEU A 806 24.24 0.48 -33.23
C LEU A 806 25.63 0.37 -33.88
N SER A 807 26.28 1.50 -34.20
CA SER A 807 27.54 1.53 -34.95
C SER A 807 28.64 0.74 -34.25
N ASN A 808 28.77 0.91 -32.93
CA ASN A 808 29.80 0.21 -32.15
C ASN A 808 29.59 -1.31 -32.11
N ASP A 809 28.36 -1.76 -31.85
CA ASP A 809 28.02 -3.20 -31.79
C ASP A 809 28.16 -3.86 -33.17
N LEU A 810 27.69 -3.19 -34.22
CA LEU A 810 27.77 -3.70 -35.58
C LEU A 810 29.23 -3.74 -36.08
N GLN A 811 30.03 -2.72 -35.78
CA GLN A 811 31.46 -2.72 -36.12
C GLN A 811 32.23 -3.83 -35.39
N LEU A 812 31.95 -4.07 -34.11
CA LEU A 812 32.56 -5.16 -33.34
C LEU A 812 32.19 -6.53 -33.92
N ALA A 813 30.92 -6.71 -34.29
CA ALA A 813 30.45 -7.93 -34.94
C ALA A 813 31.12 -8.17 -36.30
N ILE A 814 31.14 -7.16 -37.18
CA ILE A 814 31.72 -7.25 -38.53
C ILE A 814 33.24 -7.50 -38.45
N LYS A 815 33.94 -6.76 -37.60
CA LYS A 815 35.39 -6.94 -37.39
C LYS A 815 35.70 -8.35 -36.87
N GLY A 816 34.85 -8.89 -35.99
CA GLY A 816 35.06 -10.21 -35.39
C GLY A 816 34.69 -11.40 -36.29
N ILE A 817 33.67 -11.27 -37.15
CA ILE A 817 33.11 -12.39 -37.92
C ILE A 817 33.44 -12.28 -39.42
N VAL A 818 33.39 -11.08 -39.99
CA VAL A 818 33.42 -10.82 -41.43
C VAL A 818 34.81 -10.42 -41.93
N VAL A 819 35.64 -9.73 -41.14
CA VAL A 819 37.01 -9.41 -41.57
C VAL A 819 37.92 -10.64 -41.38
N GLU A 820 38.63 -11.06 -42.44
CA GLU A 820 39.62 -12.16 -42.32
C GLU A 820 40.87 -11.67 -41.57
N HIS A 821 41.26 -12.40 -40.51
CA HIS A 821 42.57 -12.24 -39.90
C HIS A 821 43.53 -13.28 -40.48
N PRO A 822 44.73 -12.89 -40.95
CA PRO A 822 45.72 -13.84 -41.44
C PRO A 822 46.06 -14.85 -40.35
N GLN A 823 46.05 -16.14 -40.70
CA GLN A 823 46.34 -17.25 -39.79
C GLN A 823 47.74 -17.07 -39.21
N ALA A 824 47.86 -16.92 -37.89
CA ALA A 824 49.10 -17.19 -37.20
C ALA A 824 49.33 -18.71 -37.27
N HIS A 825 50.35 -19.12 -38.03
CA HIS A 825 50.85 -20.49 -38.02
C HIS A 825 51.24 -20.91 -36.59
N ALA A 826 51.05 -22.21 -36.34
CA ALA A 826 51.22 -22.92 -35.08
C ALA A 826 52.51 -22.61 -34.31
#